data_AF-A0A8S1N1D0-F1
#
_entry.id   AF-A0A8S1N1D0-F1
#
_cell.length_a   1.000
_cell.length_b   1.000
_cell.length_c   1.000
_cell.angle_alpha   90.00
_cell.angle_beta   90.00
_cell.angle_gamma   90.00
#
_symmetry.space_group_name_H-M   'P 1'
#
loop_
_entity.id
_entity.type
_entity.pdbx_description
1 polymer ?
#
loop_
_entity_poly.entity_id
_entity_poly.type
_entity_poly.pdbx_seq_one_letter_code
_entity_poly.pdbx_strand_id
1 'polypeptide(L)'
;MEQIPILPMDYGADILHQEQQVNNCFHLHNAAQQQTNDLNLIVYDCLNYETQTIIRRIQFITADENWHLFEVQFDNLKYENVWNYFEITQWPLRKRFELLVIQYPEIKLYHIQEDFYFPYKDYKLVLTFGGGLQILQSNTNQILKEISKLSYFPGKFYLYPLSSGTMSILRNAAATAISGIQFRVDCQCNYNWQIGVPDQELSWLDNFIFPSQNTNCDSYLLSTWIRIQNIYQSSQQFVYQILKLSANFENPKLVHKNLATFQLFYKFTPQKNQLIVNSYSYTFPIISINFDDDPFLITKEFDLQNNIKLWQYVLVILNNNELKISIIFYEGLNQYEYKYEQIVHQFNMVKFKLQYGNVQQSAYDYLSVKFLNSYFFNCLEFFFLPQMECHQSCLQCDGPTSTDCLSCPEDSNRIYIAEQKSCICPYNRVDDVICKDYQNYNLVLVKEDPKDQKCLQGYFQYDGNCIKCPSLITSTTITCLECVYQPQTWATNSICLTTLYNNIEGSVSQFQKTSQYNYIFDGSDLQLRYYSTSAIIDEEIKDDFEMASINFKGLCFQTQSVESDWRSEKECYYCSLANCISCLITATKQVCLICDFSSELRDGVCVYTSMLGKVTYNNCLAPYYYTSTKQCKLCNIKNCQYCFEYLSNDLTKCTLYRSFTPFNIDEYHQVGCALCKDNFIYDFTLGICKYEKPKIDNCIRSYINLQGQEICTLSKIEDFTVAPEIINCQKYIPNCKQCLQTPQKVIKCILCEDGYSSSLTSGQCYKCTIENAKICIEGDYILKDEWVQLIQSFLIQFLPNQYMYPKSNIERNIIDLPFECQQGFKPDPFSNCIKYCDSNCLSCKITDDQPYKYYCTECPLDYSKLPVRSSEQGKCLKCPQLCSVCKTRTEEEIKMINPQFILTDETAYYTFKCLQRAPDDNIVIDPQNGIAKYCYESVCTDTIQYQFDANFRSLKNNCLDENQYQIWNSLYFTK
;
A
#
# COMPACT_ATOMS: atom_id res chain seq x y z
N MET A 1 -18.03 -36.19 -46.34
CA MET A 1 -19.11 -36.59 -45.41
C MET A 1 -18.46 -36.74 -44.05
N GLU A 2 -18.75 -35.96 -43.01
CA GLU A 2 -19.59 -34.79 -42.81
C GLU A 2 -18.85 -33.93 -41.77
N GLN A 3 -18.75 -32.63 -42.06
CA GLN A 3 -18.51 -31.60 -41.06
C GLN A 3 -19.82 -31.39 -40.28
N ILE A 4 -19.74 -31.05 -39.00
CA ILE A 4 -20.61 -30.14 -38.22
C ILE A 4 -20.21 -30.22 -36.73
N PRO A 5 -20.33 -29.12 -35.95
CA PRO A 5 -19.17 -28.51 -35.32
C PRO A 5 -19.20 -28.44 -33.79
N ILE A 6 -18.05 -28.02 -33.26
CA ILE A 6 -17.82 -27.53 -31.90
C ILE A 6 -18.73 -26.33 -31.63
N LEU A 7 -19.67 -26.49 -30.69
CA LEU A 7 -20.42 -25.40 -30.06
C LEU A 7 -19.63 -24.90 -28.84
N PRO A 8 -19.32 -23.60 -28.74
CA PRO A 8 -19.01 -22.98 -27.46
C PRO A 8 -20.32 -22.75 -26.70
N MET A 9 -20.41 -23.25 -25.47
CA MET A 9 -21.47 -22.85 -24.56
C MET A 9 -21.16 -21.45 -24.03
N ASP A 10 -21.78 -20.46 -24.67
CA ASP A 10 -22.24 -19.24 -24.01
C ASP A 10 -23.17 -19.62 -22.86
N TYR A 11 -22.75 -19.33 -21.63
CA TYR A 11 -23.68 -19.13 -20.53
C TYR A 11 -23.56 -17.68 -20.06
N GLY A 12 -24.41 -16.84 -20.67
CA GLY A 12 -25.39 -16.07 -19.92
C GLY A 12 -24.85 -14.89 -19.14
N ALA A 13 -24.68 -13.78 -19.84
CA ALA A 13 -24.87 -12.42 -19.34
C ALA A 13 -26.37 -12.14 -19.01
N ASP A 14 -27.04 -13.06 -18.32
CA ASP A 14 -28.49 -13.03 -18.03
C ASP A 14 -28.78 -13.09 -16.52
N ILE A 15 -28.05 -12.30 -15.72
CA ILE A 15 -28.48 -11.92 -14.34
C ILE A 15 -28.47 -10.38 -14.17
N LEU A 16 -28.62 -9.62 -15.26
CA LEU A 16 -28.82 -8.16 -15.21
C LEU A 16 -30.00 -7.65 -16.07
N HIS A 17 -30.83 -8.56 -16.61
CA HIS A 17 -32.11 -8.22 -17.25
C HIS A 17 -33.32 -8.82 -16.51
N GLN A 18 -33.31 -8.73 -15.18
CA GLN A 18 -34.57 -8.33 -14.54
C GLN A 18 -34.51 -6.81 -14.44
N GLU A 19 -35.36 -6.15 -15.21
CA GLU A 19 -35.80 -4.78 -14.97
C GLU A 19 -36.33 -4.70 -13.52
N GLN A 20 -35.42 -4.59 -12.54
CA GLN A 20 -35.75 -3.81 -11.37
C GLN A 20 -35.95 -2.42 -11.93
N GLN A 21 -37.22 -2.03 -12.12
CA GLN A 21 -37.60 -0.63 -12.19
C GLN A 21 -36.87 0.06 -11.03
N VAL A 22 -35.76 0.71 -11.34
CA VAL A 22 -35.06 1.54 -10.38
C VAL A 22 -36.06 2.62 -10.07
N ASN A 23 -36.68 2.53 -8.91
CA ASN A 23 -37.67 3.51 -8.52
C ASN A 23 -36.93 4.84 -8.44
N ASN A 24 -37.32 5.81 -9.26
CA ASN A 24 -36.65 7.11 -9.42
C ASN A 24 -36.95 8.04 -8.24
N CYS A 25 -37.15 7.44 -7.06
CA CYS A 25 -37.58 8.08 -5.86
C CYS A 25 -36.50 7.91 -4.78
N PHE A 26 -36.08 9.02 -4.21
CA PHE A 26 -34.95 9.14 -3.31
C PHE A 26 -35.42 9.44 -1.90
N HIS A 27 -35.04 8.60 -0.96
CA HIS A 27 -35.38 8.77 0.44
C HIS A 27 -34.59 9.94 1.04
N LEU A 28 -35.31 10.90 1.64
CA LEU A 28 -34.71 12.03 2.34
C LEU A 28 -34.77 11.84 3.85
N HIS A 29 -35.96 11.52 4.37
CA HIS A 29 -36.23 11.45 5.79
C HIS A 29 -37.47 10.61 6.09
N ASN A 30 -37.46 9.84 7.18
CA ASN A 30 -38.64 9.19 7.71
C ASN A 30 -38.66 9.21 9.25
N ALA A 31 -39.85 9.07 9.83
CA ALA A 31 -40.04 8.75 11.24
C ALA A 31 -40.78 7.43 11.36
N ALA A 32 -40.28 6.49 12.16
CA ALA A 32 -40.90 5.19 12.40
C ALA A 32 -41.06 4.88 13.89
N GLN A 33 -42.08 4.11 14.26
CA GLN A 33 -42.30 3.67 15.63
C GLN A 33 -41.17 2.72 16.06
N GLN A 34 -40.56 2.97 17.22
CA GLN A 34 -39.40 2.21 17.68
C GLN A 34 -39.65 0.69 17.84
N GLN A 35 -40.87 0.30 18.22
CA GLN A 35 -41.19 -1.09 18.55
C GLN A 35 -41.64 -1.90 17.33
N THR A 36 -42.42 -1.31 16.43
CA THR A 36 -43.04 -2.00 15.29
C THR A 36 -42.38 -1.66 13.96
N ASN A 37 -41.57 -0.59 13.91
CA ASN A 37 -41.07 0.06 12.69
C ASN A 37 -42.19 0.60 11.77
N ASP A 38 -43.37 0.87 12.31
CA ASP A 38 -44.47 1.45 11.53
C ASP A 38 -44.15 2.90 11.15
N LEU A 39 -44.30 3.21 9.87
CA LEU A 39 -43.99 4.53 9.32
C LEU A 39 -45.03 5.55 9.79
N ASN A 40 -44.52 6.62 10.39
CA ASN A 40 -45.28 7.75 10.87
C ASN A 40 -45.12 8.99 9.96
N LEU A 41 -43.95 9.15 9.34
CA LEU A 41 -43.64 10.19 8.35
C LEU A 41 -42.66 9.64 7.33
N ILE A 42 -42.78 10.07 6.09
CA ILE A 42 -41.81 9.83 5.02
C ILE A 42 -41.74 11.03 4.08
N VAL A 43 -40.52 11.41 3.71
CA VAL A 43 -40.19 12.50 2.80
C VAL A 43 -39.23 11.95 1.75
N TYR A 44 -39.59 12.10 0.48
CA TYR A 44 -38.80 11.57 -0.63
C TYR A 44 -39.03 12.39 -1.91
N ASP A 45 -38.02 12.41 -2.77
CA ASP A 45 -38.06 13.12 -4.06
C ASP A 45 -38.18 12.10 -5.20
N CYS A 46 -39.19 12.23 -6.05
CA CYS A 46 -39.35 11.40 -7.24
C CYS A 46 -39.06 12.19 -8.51
N LEU A 47 -38.24 11.62 -9.40
CA LEU A 47 -38.01 12.12 -10.74
C LEU A 47 -39.01 11.46 -11.69
N ASN A 48 -39.80 12.27 -12.39
CA ASN A 48 -40.70 11.83 -13.44
C ASN A 48 -40.08 12.16 -14.80
N TYR A 49 -39.55 11.14 -15.48
CA TYR A 49 -38.86 11.31 -16.76
C TYR A 49 -39.80 11.75 -17.90
N GLU A 50 -41.05 11.28 -17.92
CA GLU A 50 -42.01 11.63 -18.98
C GLU A 50 -42.34 13.12 -18.97
N THR A 51 -42.49 13.68 -17.78
CA THR A 51 -42.83 15.10 -17.59
C THR A 51 -41.61 15.99 -17.37
N GLN A 52 -40.42 15.40 -17.21
CA GLN A 52 -39.19 16.08 -16.78
C GLN A 52 -39.40 16.92 -15.52
N THR A 53 -40.16 16.39 -14.55
CA THR A 53 -40.44 17.07 -13.28
C THR A 53 -39.84 16.33 -12.10
N ILE A 54 -39.57 17.09 -11.04
CA ILE A 54 -39.08 16.55 -9.77
C ILE A 54 -40.12 16.91 -8.73
N ILE A 55 -40.69 15.89 -8.09
CA ILE A 55 -41.78 16.05 -7.14
C ILE A 55 -41.31 15.52 -5.79
N ARG A 56 -41.25 16.39 -4.79
CA ARG A 56 -41.11 15.98 -3.39
C ARG A 56 -42.45 15.62 -2.82
N ARG A 57 -42.51 14.44 -2.23
CA ARG A 57 -43.68 13.93 -1.52
C ARG A 57 -43.39 13.91 -0.04
N ILE A 58 -44.30 14.49 0.73
CA ILE A 58 -44.25 14.54 2.19
C ILE A 58 -45.52 13.88 2.68
N GLN A 59 -45.38 12.73 3.33
CA GLN A 59 -46.49 11.92 3.79
C GLN A 59 -46.37 11.64 5.27
N PHE A 60 -47.45 11.82 6.03
CA PHE A 60 -47.48 11.45 7.45
C PHE A 60 -48.87 10.99 7.86
N ILE A 61 -48.93 10.28 8.98
CA ILE A 61 -50.15 9.75 9.58
C ILE A 61 -50.40 10.39 10.94
N THR A 62 -51.62 10.81 11.20
CA THR A 62 -52.05 11.43 12.45
C THR A 62 -52.54 10.43 13.49
N ALA A 63 -52.76 10.89 14.72
CA ALA A 63 -53.26 10.09 15.83
C ALA A 63 -54.66 9.47 15.60
N ASP A 64 -55.47 10.05 14.71
CA ASP A 64 -56.75 9.52 14.23
C ASP A 64 -56.60 8.59 13.01
N GLU A 65 -55.38 8.18 12.69
CA GLU A 65 -55.01 7.28 11.59
C GLU A 65 -55.29 7.83 10.18
N ASN A 66 -55.45 9.15 10.05
CA ASN A 66 -55.60 9.82 8.76
C ASN A 66 -54.24 10.09 8.11
N TRP A 67 -54.11 9.75 6.83
CA TRP A 67 -52.90 10.04 6.05
C TRP A 67 -53.02 11.39 5.33
N HIS A 68 -51.97 12.18 5.41
CA HIS A 68 -51.82 13.44 4.69
C HIS A 68 -50.69 13.34 3.67
N LEU A 69 -50.88 13.89 2.47
CA LEU A 69 -49.89 13.96 1.40
C LEU A 69 -49.76 15.40 0.92
N PHE A 70 -48.52 15.90 0.90
CA PHE A 70 -48.15 17.16 0.25
C PHE A 70 -47.16 16.87 -0.87
N GLU A 71 -47.38 17.51 -2.02
CA GLU A 71 -46.49 17.42 -3.18
C GLU A 71 -45.91 18.81 -3.50
N VAL A 72 -44.60 18.87 -3.69
CA VAL A 72 -43.88 20.10 -4.05
C VAL A 72 -43.10 19.83 -5.33
N GLN A 73 -43.45 20.54 -6.40
CA GLN A 73 -42.73 20.45 -7.66
C GLN A 73 -41.50 21.39 -7.63
N PHE A 74 -40.33 20.86 -7.96
CA PHE A 74 -39.10 21.61 -8.13
C PHE A 74 -38.81 21.88 -9.61
N ASP A 75 -38.19 23.03 -9.85
CA ASP A 75 -37.61 23.37 -11.15
C ASP A 75 -36.40 22.46 -11.38
N ASN A 76 -36.41 21.72 -12.49
CA ASN A 76 -35.39 20.76 -12.85
C ASN A 76 -34.04 21.42 -13.15
N LEU A 77 -34.05 22.65 -13.70
CA LEU A 77 -32.86 23.45 -13.98
C LEU A 77 -32.15 23.93 -12.70
N LYS A 78 -32.88 23.99 -11.58
CA LYS A 78 -32.37 24.49 -10.29
C LYS A 78 -32.31 23.38 -9.23
N TYR A 79 -32.35 22.11 -9.62
CA TYR A 79 -32.41 21.03 -8.63
C TYR A 79 -31.03 20.63 -8.10
N GLU A 80 -30.00 20.74 -8.92
CA GLU A 80 -28.63 20.38 -8.55
C GLU A 80 -27.88 21.57 -7.98
N ASN A 81 -27.09 21.31 -6.94
CA ASN A 81 -26.29 22.29 -6.19
C ASN A 81 -27.13 23.44 -5.61
N VAL A 82 -28.43 23.21 -5.38
CA VAL A 82 -29.35 24.17 -4.75
C VAL A 82 -29.74 23.71 -3.36
N TRP A 83 -29.69 24.66 -2.42
CA TRP A 83 -30.10 24.45 -1.04
C TRP A 83 -31.61 24.29 -0.94
N ASN A 84 -32.00 23.09 -0.50
CA ASN A 84 -33.36 22.75 -0.16
C ASN A 84 -33.49 22.76 1.36
N TYR A 85 -34.46 23.51 1.87
CA TYR A 85 -34.81 23.54 3.28
C TYR A 85 -36.18 22.94 3.48
N PHE A 86 -36.29 22.10 4.49
CA PHE A 86 -37.51 21.43 4.91
C PHE A 86 -37.67 21.60 6.41
N GLU A 87 -38.81 22.14 6.82
CA GLU A 87 -39.13 22.34 8.23
C GLU A 87 -40.54 21.87 8.52
N ILE A 88 -40.65 21.08 9.59
CA ILE A 88 -41.90 20.78 10.26
C ILE A 88 -41.89 21.48 11.61
N THR A 89 -42.89 22.34 11.81
CA THR A 89 -43.08 23.07 13.06
C THR A 89 -44.44 22.74 13.65
N GLN A 90 -44.45 22.40 14.94
CA GLN A 90 -45.67 22.04 15.66
C GLN A 90 -45.95 23.02 16.79
N TRP A 91 -47.24 23.38 16.93
CA TRP A 91 -47.78 24.23 17.98
C TRP A 91 -48.91 23.50 18.72
N PRO A 92 -48.58 22.58 19.65
CA PRO A 92 -49.58 21.73 20.30
C PRO A 92 -50.68 22.53 21.02
N LEU A 93 -50.29 23.62 21.71
CA LEU A 93 -51.21 24.49 22.46
C LEU A 93 -52.22 25.21 21.55
N ARG A 94 -51.84 25.46 20.29
CA ARG A 94 -52.68 26.13 19.29
C ARG A 94 -53.39 25.16 18.37
N LYS A 95 -53.13 23.85 18.52
CA LYS A 95 -53.53 22.83 17.55
C LYS A 95 -53.13 23.25 16.13
N ARG A 96 -51.88 23.68 15.96
CA ARG A 96 -51.40 24.18 14.67
C ARG A 96 -50.17 23.40 14.24
N PHE A 97 -50.17 23.02 12.97
CA PHE A 97 -49.04 22.40 12.28
C PHE A 97 -48.61 23.30 11.13
N GLU A 98 -47.30 23.44 10.96
CA GLU A 98 -46.70 24.20 9.86
C GLU A 98 -45.69 23.34 9.12
N LEU A 99 -45.79 23.39 7.80
CA LEU A 99 -44.87 22.74 6.88
C LEU A 99 -44.28 23.81 5.97
N LEU A 100 -42.96 23.87 5.95
CA LEU A 100 -42.21 24.86 5.18
C LEU A 100 -41.17 24.15 4.31
N VAL A 101 -41.22 24.43 3.01
CA VAL A 101 -40.26 23.93 2.01
C VAL A 101 -39.74 25.12 1.20
N ILE A 102 -38.42 25.30 1.19
CA ILE A 102 -37.75 26.40 0.49
C ILE A 102 -36.71 25.78 -0.46
N GLN A 103 -36.72 26.19 -1.72
CA GLN A 103 -35.61 26.03 -2.66
C GLN A 103 -34.94 27.39 -2.75
N TYR A 104 -33.91 27.61 -1.93
CA TYR A 104 -33.43 28.95 -1.66
C TYR A 104 -33.09 29.74 -2.94
N PRO A 105 -33.48 31.03 -3.04
CA PRO A 105 -34.21 31.83 -2.03
C PRO A 105 -35.74 31.72 -2.12
N GLU A 106 -36.27 30.87 -3.00
CA GLU A 106 -37.70 30.76 -3.28
C GLU A 106 -38.43 29.85 -2.28
N ILE A 107 -39.50 30.36 -1.66
CA ILE A 107 -40.41 29.54 -0.84
C ILE A 107 -41.29 28.73 -1.79
N LYS A 108 -41.18 27.40 -1.75
CA LYS A 108 -41.96 26.49 -2.63
C LYS A 108 -43.25 26.02 -1.98
N LEU A 109 -43.24 25.82 -0.67
CA LEU A 109 -44.43 25.47 0.11
C LEU A 109 -44.37 26.17 1.46
N TYR A 110 -45.46 26.86 1.82
CA TYR A 110 -45.72 27.25 3.19
C TYR A 110 -47.17 26.90 3.52
N HIS A 111 -47.36 25.80 4.25
CA HIS A 111 -48.67 25.28 4.60
C HIS A 111 -48.87 25.34 6.12
N ILE A 112 -50.05 25.80 6.52
CA ILE A 112 -50.46 25.91 7.92
C ILE A 112 -51.80 25.18 8.04
N GLN A 113 -51.87 24.20 8.95
CA GLN A 113 -53.10 23.49 9.26
C GLN A 113 -53.48 23.73 10.71
N GLU A 114 -54.69 24.25 10.93
CA GLU A 114 -55.30 24.44 12.24
C GLU A 114 -56.10 23.19 12.67
N ASP A 115 -56.49 23.12 13.94
CA ASP A 115 -57.08 21.95 14.60
C ASP A 115 -56.23 20.66 14.55
N PHE A 116 -54.93 20.83 14.35
CA PHE A 116 -53.97 19.76 14.18
C PHE A 116 -53.07 19.62 15.40
N TYR A 117 -53.25 18.54 16.17
CA TYR A 117 -52.49 18.35 17.40
C TYR A 117 -51.07 17.81 17.16
N PHE A 118 -50.88 16.80 16.31
CA PHE A 118 -49.58 16.15 16.09
C PHE A 118 -49.55 15.40 14.74
N PRO A 119 -48.45 15.47 13.96
CA PRO A 119 -48.38 14.84 12.64
C PRO A 119 -47.91 13.38 12.70
N TYR A 120 -48.03 12.74 13.86
CA TYR A 120 -47.62 11.36 14.03
C TYR A 120 -48.68 10.59 14.83
N LYS A 121 -48.85 9.32 14.48
CA LYS A 121 -49.73 8.37 15.18
C LYS A 121 -49.18 8.03 16.57
N ASP A 122 -47.86 7.91 16.68
CA ASP A 122 -47.17 7.43 17.87
C ASP A 122 -46.26 8.47 18.53
N TYR A 123 -45.93 8.25 19.81
CA TYR A 123 -45.12 9.17 20.62
C TYR A 123 -43.64 8.77 20.74
N LYS A 124 -43.28 7.51 20.47
CA LYS A 124 -41.89 7.02 20.51
C LYS A 124 -41.41 6.72 19.10
N LEU A 125 -40.68 7.67 18.55
CA LEU A 125 -40.31 7.67 17.13
C LEU A 125 -38.80 7.68 16.97
N VAL A 126 -38.35 6.98 15.93
CA VAL A 126 -36.99 7.01 15.41
C VAL A 126 -37.02 7.79 14.11
N LEU A 127 -36.46 9.00 14.10
CA LEU A 127 -36.23 9.72 12.85
C LEU A 127 -34.97 9.17 12.21
N THR A 128 -35.02 8.90 10.90
CA THR A 128 -33.87 8.52 10.09
C THR A 128 -33.75 9.48 8.92
N PHE A 129 -32.58 10.07 8.74
CA PHE A 129 -32.24 10.95 7.63
C PHE A 129 -31.26 10.25 6.70
N GLY A 130 -31.47 10.35 5.38
CA GLY A 130 -30.63 9.69 4.37
C GLY A 130 -30.82 8.17 4.29
N GLY A 131 -29.92 7.48 3.59
CA GLY A 131 -30.00 6.02 3.39
C GLY A 131 -31.02 5.59 2.33
N GLY A 132 -30.91 4.35 1.84
CA GLY A 132 -32.00 3.69 1.11
C GLY A 132 -33.05 3.17 2.10
N LEU A 133 -34.32 3.15 1.68
CA LEU A 133 -35.43 2.69 2.53
C LEU A 133 -36.26 1.63 1.80
N GLN A 134 -36.46 0.48 2.44
CA GLN A 134 -37.38 -0.55 1.95
C GLN A 134 -38.64 -0.52 2.81
N ILE A 135 -39.80 -0.43 2.15
CA ILE A 135 -41.11 -0.32 2.80
C ILE A 135 -41.82 -1.65 2.61
N LEU A 136 -42.07 -2.36 3.71
CA LEU A 136 -42.82 -3.61 3.68
C LEU A 136 -44.32 -3.31 3.56
N GLN A 137 -44.99 -3.95 2.59
CA GLN A 137 -46.39 -3.68 2.21
C GLN A 137 -47.39 -3.83 3.38
N SER A 138 -47.03 -4.54 4.45
CA SER A 138 -47.89 -4.70 5.64
C SER A 138 -48.10 -3.42 6.45
N ASN A 139 -47.24 -2.40 6.29
CA ASN A 139 -47.17 -1.27 7.23
C ASN A 139 -47.80 0.03 6.72
N THR A 140 -48.34 0.08 5.49
CA THR A 140 -48.80 1.34 4.89
C THR A 140 -50.05 1.14 4.03
N ASN A 141 -51.18 1.72 4.45
CA ASN A 141 -52.44 1.72 3.69
C ASN A 141 -52.39 2.70 2.50
N GLN A 142 -52.88 2.21 1.36
CA GLN A 142 -53.32 2.89 0.13
C GLN A 142 -52.38 3.83 -0.66
N ILE A 143 -51.46 4.61 -0.08
CA ILE A 143 -50.77 5.70 -0.81
C ILE A 143 -49.37 5.31 -1.34
N LEU A 144 -48.65 4.42 -0.66
CA LEU A 144 -47.31 3.95 -1.07
C LEU A 144 -47.34 2.67 -1.92
N LYS A 145 -48.50 2.28 -2.44
CA LYS A 145 -48.71 1.00 -3.15
C LYS A 145 -47.76 0.76 -4.33
N GLU A 146 -47.21 1.84 -4.89
CA GLU A 146 -46.35 1.82 -6.08
C GLU A 146 -44.84 1.88 -5.75
N ILE A 147 -44.47 2.10 -4.48
CA ILE A 147 -43.07 2.30 -4.08
C ILE A 147 -42.72 1.40 -2.89
N SER A 148 -42.14 0.24 -3.17
CA SER A 148 -41.63 -0.70 -2.16
C SER A 148 -40.18 -0.40 -1.75
N LYS A 149 -39.46 0.37 -2.56
CA LYS A 149 -38.04 0.67 -2.38
C LYS A 149 -37.75 2.10 -2.81
N LEU A 150 -37.14 2.87 -1.91
CA LEU A 150 -36.58 4.17 -2.18
C LEU A 150 -35.06 4.07 -2.22
N SER A 151 -34.49 4.72 -3.23
CA SER A 151 -33.05 4.79 -3.43
C SER A 151 -32.41 5.78 -2.46
N TYR A 152 -31.11 5.63 -2.23
CA TYR A 152 -30.30 6.58 -1.46
C TYR A 152 -30.26 7.93 -2.18
N PHE A 153 -30.61 9.01 -1.48
CA PHE A 153 -30.50 10.36 -2.03
C PHE A 153 -29.02 10.74 -2.23
N PRO A 154 -28.59 11.09 -3.45
CA PRO A 154 -27.17 11.29 -3.75
C PRO A 154 -26.56 12.60 -3.21
N GLY A 155 -27.37 13.45 -2.56
CA GLY A 155 -26.94 14.75 -2.03
C GLY A 155 -26.57 14.74 -0.55
N LYS A 156 -26.02 15.87 -0.07
CA LYS A 156 -25.64 16.09 1.33
C LYS A 156 -26.83 16.50 2.18
N PHE A 157 -26.88 16.01 3.42
CA PHE A 157 -27.84 16.44 4.44
C PHE A 157 -27.14 17.25 5.54
N TYR A 158 -27.73 18.38 5.92
CA TYR A 158 -27.38 19.14 7.10
C TYR A 158 -28.58 19.21 8.02
N LEU A 159 -28.49 18.58 9.18
CA LEU A 159 -29.55 18.65 10.18
C LEU A 159 -29.30 19.83 11.11
N TYR A 160 -30.34 20.63 11.36
CA TYR A 160 -30.32 21.55 12.49
C TYR A 160 -30.85 20.83 13.73
N PRO A 161 -30.16 20.96 14.87
CA PRO A 161 -30.54 20.24 16.08
C PRO A 161 -31.97 20.54 16.46
N LEU A 162 -32.67 19.50 16.89
CA LEU A 162 -34.00 19.57 17.47
C LEU A 162 -33.99 20.63 18.57
N SER A 163 -34.77 21.69 18.40
CA SER A 163 -34.90 22.73 19.41
C SER A 163 -36.32 22.74 19.95
N SER A 164 -36.42 22.74 21.28
CA SER A 164 -37.64 23.04 22.01
C SER A 164 -37.45 24.38 22.68
N GLY A 165 -38.33 25.34 22.40
CA GLY A 165 -38.18 26.69 22.92
C GLY A 165 -39.47 27.48 22.91
N THR A 166 -39.42 28.62 23.57
CA THR A 166 -40.48 29.61 23.56
C THR A 166 -40.23 30.59 22.41
N MET A 167 -41.26 30.84 21.62
CA MET A 167 -41.14 31.70 20.44
C MET A 167 -42.29 32.68 20.35
N SER A 168 -41.99 33.86 19.79
CA SER A 168 -42.98 34.90 19.56
C SER A 168 -44.06 34.40 18.60
N ILE A 169 -45.30 34.72 18.95
CA ILE A 169 -46.52 34.49 18.17
C ILE A 169 -46.43 35.17 16.79
N LEU A 170 -45.65 36.24 16.69
CA LEU A 170 -45.48 37.05 15.47
C LEU A 170 -44.33 36.56 14.58
N ARG A 171 -43.72 35.41 14.87
CA ARG A 171 -42.56 34.95 14.12
C ARG A 171 -42.95 34.50 12.71
N ASN A 172 -42.31 35.11 11.72
CA ASN A 172 -42.38 34.65 10.33
C ASN A 172 -41.37 33.51 10.14
N ALA A 173 -41.88 32.26 10.12
CA ALA A 173 -41.05 31.05 10.02
C ALA A 173 -40.20 31.08 8.74
N ALA A 174 -40.81 31.45 7.61
CA ALA A 174 -40.12 31.57 6.34
C ALA A 174 -39.00 32.60 6.37
N ALA A 175 -39.24 33.81 6.90
CA ALA A 175 -38.19 34.83 7.00
C ALA A 175 -37.03 34.38 7.90
N THR A 176 -37.33 33.68 8.99
CA THR A 176 -36.29 33.16 9.89
C THR A 176 -35.50 32.04 9.23
N ALA A 177 -36.17 31.10 8.56
CA ALA A 177 -35.53 30.05 7.79
C ALA A 177 -34.63 30.63 6.70
N ILE A 178 -35.13 31.58 5.89
CA ILE A 178 -34.33 32.26 4.86
C ILE A 178 -33.09 32.93 5.46
N SER A 179 -33.22 33.64 6.58
CA SER A 179 -32.06 34.26 7.25
C SER A 179 -31.03 33.24 7.75
N GLY A 180 -31.49 32.08 8.23
CA GLY A 180 -30.60 30.98 8.66
C GLY A 180 -29.95 30.23 7.51
N ILE A 181 -30.65 30.14 6.36
CA ILE A 181 -30.13 29.57 5.11
C ILE A 181 -29.07 30.50 4.52
N GLN A 182 -29.33 31.81 4.42
CA GLN A 182 -28.48 32.79 3.77
C GLN A 182 -27.01 32.72 4.22
N PHE A 183 -26.77 32.62 5.54
CA PHE A 183 -25.41 32.47 6.11
C PHE A 183 -24.64 31.24 5.59
N ARG A 184 -25.33 30.21 5.11
CA ARG A 184 -24.73 28.96 4.60
C ARG A 184 -24.69 28.86 3.07
N VAL A 185 -25.47 29.68 2.36
CA VAL A 185 -25.52 29.69 0.89
C VAL A 185 -24.47 30.60 0.28
N ASP A 186 -23.92 31.55 1.04
CA ASP A 186 -22.80 32.38 0.59
C ASP A 186 -21.63 31.46 0.25
N CYS A 187 -21.51 31.06 -1.02
CA CYS A 187 -20.33 30.42 -1.52
C CYS A 187 -19.24 31.46 -1.49
N GLN A 188 -18.42 31.40 -0.44
CA GLN A 188 -17.21 32.21 -0.38
C GLN A 188 -16.21 31.59 -1.34
N CYS A 189 -15.96 32.28 -2.43
CA CYS A 189 -15.06 31.80 -3.46
C CYS A 189 -13.62 31.82 -2.94
N ASN A 190 -13.18 30.68 -2.41
CA ASN A 190 -11.83 30.52 -1.88
C ASN A 190 -10.88 30.12 -3.01
N TYR A 191 -9.92 30.99 -3.34
CA TYR A 191 -8.91 30.70 -4.35
C TYR A 191 -8.07 29.48 -4.02
N ASN A 192 -7.70 28.71 -5.04
CA ASN A 192 -6.63 27.72 -4.92
C ASN A 192 -5.33 28.40 -4.44
N TRP A 193 -4.60 27.77 -3.51
CA TRP A 193 -3.26 28.23 -3.09
C TRP A 193 -2.24 28.07 -4.20
N GLN A 194 -2.44 27.05 -5.06
CA GLN A 194 -1.69 26.88 -6.29
C GLN A 194 -2.62 27.16 -7.48
N ILE A 195 -2.31 28.20 -8.24
CA ILE A 195 -3.06 28.60 -9.42
C ILE A 195 -2.26 28.30 -10.69
N GLY A 196 -0.94 28.49 -10.62
CA GLY A 196 0.00 28.13 -11.67
C GLY A 196 0.12 26.62 -11.79
N VAL A 197 -0.20 26.10 -12.97
CA VAL A 197 0.11 24.74 -13.38
C VAL A 197 1.53 24.78 -13.97
N PRO A 198 2.47 23.95 -13.48
CA PRO A 198 3.85 23.98 -13.95
C PRO A 198 3.95 23.77 -15.46
N ASP A 199 4.91 24.45 -16.08
CA ASP A 199 5.28 24.23 -17.48
C ASP A 199 5.67 22.75 -17.71
N GLN A 200 5.20 22.17 -18.81
CA GLN A 200 5.44 20.76 -19.16
C GLN A 200 5.77 20.59 -20.65
N GLU A 201 6.72 19.72 -20.95
CA GLU A 201 7.00 19.23 -22.30
C GLU A 201 6.65 17.75 -22.36
N LEU A 202 5.62 17.42 -23.13
CA LEU A 202 5.13 16.07 -23.33
C LEU A 202 5.79 15.46 -24.55
N SER A 203 6.35 14.27 -24.40
CA SER A 203 7.11 13.61 -25.47
C SER A 203 6.44 12.35 -25.99
N TRP A 204 5.57 11.70 -25.19
CA TRP A 204 4.95 10.41 -25.56
C TRP A 204 3.50 10.23 -25.03
N LEU A 205 3.28 9.33 -24.07
CA LEU A 205 1.99 9.04 -23.44
C LEU A 205 1.83 9.76 -22.09
N ASP A 206 2.56 10.86 -21.90
CA ASP A 206 2.57 11.62 -20.66
C ASP A 206 1.20 12.24 -20.40
N ASN A 207 0.64 12.03 -19.20
CA ASN A 207 -0.65 12.57 -18.78
C ASN A 207 -0.55 13.08 -17.34
N PHE A 208 -0.97 14.33 -17.15
CA PHE A 208 -0.87 15.03 -15.88
C PHE A 208 -2.26 15.39 -15.36
N ILE A 209 -2.36 15.44 -14.03
CA ILE A 209 -3.60 15.73 -13.31
C ILE A 209 -3.33 16.87 -12.32
N PHE A 210 -4.12 17.93 -12.41
CA PHE A 210 -4.10 19.07 -11.51
C PHE A 210 -5.50 19.22 -10.85
N PRO A 211 -5.68 18.76 -9.60
CA PRO A 211 -6.94 18.94 -8.88
C PRO A 211 -7.03 20.34 -8.25
N SER A 212 -8.21 20.98 -8.32
CA SER A 212 -8.50 22.18 -7.54
C SER A 212 -8.59 21.83 -6.06
N GLN A 213 -8.13 22.75 -5.24
CA GLN A 213 -8.08 22.57 -3.78
C GLN A 213 -9.41 22.97 -3.16
N ASN A 214 -10.03 24.01 -3.74
CA ASN A 214 -11.31 24.55 -3.34
C ASN A 214 -12.39 24.29 -4.40
N THR A 215 -13.65 24.36 -3.97
CA THR A 215 -14.81 24.30 -4.86
C THR A 215 -14.90 25.58 -5.67
N ASN A 216 -15.43 25.50 -6.88
CA ASN A 216 -15.91 26.69 -7.55
C ASN A 216 -17.27 27.09 -6.96
N CYS A 217 -17.62 28.37 -7.00
CA CYS A 217 -18.99 28.78 -6.74
C CYS A 217 -19.82 28.52 -8.00
N ASP A 218 -19.74 29.44 -8.95
CA ASP A 218 -20.44 29.40 -10.24
C ASP A 218 -19.52 29.80 -11.40
N SER A 219 -18.22 29.85 -11.13
CA SER A 219 -17.25 30.40 -12.06
C SER A 219 -15.88 29.74 -11.97
N TYR A 220 -15.16 29.66 -13.08
CA TYR A 220 -13.75 29.25 -13.13
C TYR A 220 -13.06 29.89 -14.34
N LEU A 221 -11.74 29.90 -14.32
CA LEU A 221 -10.91 30.31 -15.45
C LEU A 221 -9.77 29.31 -15.66
N LEU A 222 -9.63 28.83 -16.88
CA LEU A 222 -8.47 28.07 -17.34
C LEU A 222 -7.80 28.85 -18.48
N SER A 223 -6.50 29.08 -18.37
CA SER A 223 -5.70 29.66 -19.45
C SER A 223 -4.40 28.90 -19.63
N THR A 224 -3.93 28.73 -20.87
CA THR A 224 -2.65 28.07 -21.14
C THR A 224 -2.15 28.36 -22.54
N TRP A 225 -0.83 28.39 -22.71
CA TRP A 225 -0.20 28.27 -24.02
C TRP A 225 0.07 26.81 -24.35
N ILE A 226 -0.17 26.44 -25.60
CA ILE A 226 0.03 25.09 -26.14
C ILE A 226 0.82 25.19 -27.44
N ARG A 227 1.84 24.35 -27.62
CA ARG A 227 2.51 24.18 -28.92
C ARG A 227 2.76 22.73 -29.24
N ILE A 228 2.20 22.28 -30.37
CA ILE A 228 2.45 20.94 -30.90
C ILE A 228 3.80 20.96 -31.64
N GLN A 229 4.77 20.22 -31.11
CA GLN A 229 6.10 20.09 -31.72
C GLN A 229 6.05 19.06 -32.86
N ASN A 230 5.62 17.85 -32.53
CA ASN A 230 5.60 16.71 -33.44
C ASN A 230 4.23 16.02 -33.42
N ILE A 231 3.82 15.52 -34.59
CA ILE A 231 2.61 14.73 -34.79
C ILE A 231 3.08 13.37 -35.28
N TYR A 232 2.88 12.34 -34.47
CA TYR A 232 3.17 10.96 -34.85
C TYR A 232 1.84 10.28 -35.15
N GLN A 233 1.60 10.01 -36.42
CA GLN A 233 0.33 9.47 -36.90
C GLN A 233 0.61 8.28 -37.83
N SER A 234 0.03 7.14 -37.48
CA SER A 234 0.02 5.89 -38.22
C SER A 234 -1.35 5.59 -38.84
N SER A 235 -2.43 6.05 -38.20
CA SER A 235 -3.81 5.85 -38.66
C SER A 235 -4.27 6.91 -39.67
N GLN A 236 -5.30 6.60 -40.48
CA GLN A 236 -5.88 7.58 -41.42
C GLN A 236 -6.55 8.74 -40.69
N GLN A 237 -7.15 8.48 -39.53
CA GLN A 237 -7.78 9.48 -38.69
C GLN A 237 -7.29 9.33 -37.25
N PHE A 238 -6.86 10.43 -36.67
CA PHE A 238 -6.29 10.50 -35.33
C PHE A 238 -6.97 11.60 -34.52
N VAL A 239 -7.56 11.27 -33.36
CA VAL A 239 -8.25 12.24 -32.48
C VAL A 239 -7.56 12.30 -31.12
N TYR A 240 -6.84 13.39 -30.88
CA TYR A 240 -6.02 13.61 -29.69
C TYR A 240 -6.73 14.47 -28.64
N GLN A 241 -7.16 13.89 -27.52
CA GLN A 241 -7.65 14.67 -26.37
C GLN A 241 -6.49 15.30 -25.60
N ILE A 242 -6.37 16.64 -25.66
CA ILE A 242 -5.26 17.36 -25.03
C ILE A 242 -5.58 17.94 -23.65
N LEU A 243 -6.82 18.41 -23.44
CA LEU A 243 -7.27 19.02 -22.20
C LEU A 243 -8.62 18.42 -21.83
N LYS A 244 -8.82 18.18 -20.53
CA LYS A 244 -10.09 17.78 -19.95
C LYS A 244 -10.23 18.41 -18.57
N LEU A 245 -11.22 19.26 -18.41
CA LEU A 245 -11.62 19.81 -17.13
C LEU A 245 -12.92 19.13 -16.70
N SER A 246 -12.84 18.30 -15.66
CA SER A 246 -14.00 17.61 -15.10
C SER A 246 -14.13 17.90 -13.62
N ALA A 247 -15.29 17.60 -13.06
CA ALA A 247 -15.40 17.47 -11.62
C ALA A 247 -14.38 16.44 -11.11
N ASN A 248 -13.80 16.70 -9.94
CA ASN A 248 -12.87 15.81 -9.28
C ASN A 248 -13.64 14.70 -8.54
N PHE A 249 -14.33 13.86 -9.30
CA PHE A 249 -14.95 12.65 -8.75
C PHE A 249 -13.89 11.56 -8.56
N GLU A 250 -13.86 10.95 -7.37
CA GLU A 250 -12.84 9.98 -6.98
C GLU A 250 -13.19 8.54 -7.38
N ASN A 251 -14.44 8.26 -7.76
CA ASN A 251 -14.87 6.92 -8.18
C ASN A 251 -14.73 6.73 -9.71
N PRO A 252 -13.72 6.00 -10.21
CA PRO A 252 -13.48 5.80 -11.64
C PRO A 252 -14.60 5.06 -12.37
N LYS A 253 -15.52 4.37 -11.66
CA LYS A 253 -16.70 3.71 -12.26
C LYS A 253 -17.88 4.66 -12.48
N LEU A 254 -17.94 5.77 -11.74
CA LEU A 254 -18.94 6.84 -11.92
C LEU A 254 -18.39 8.01 -12.76
N VAL A 255 -17.07 8.04 -12.97
CA VAL A 255 -16.41 8.94 -13.92
C VAL A 255 -16.76 8.46 -15.33
N HIS A 256 -17.97 8.79 -15.79
CA HIS A 256 -18.25 8.70 -17.21
C HIS A 256 -17.27 9.63 -17.94
N LYS A 257 -16.66 9.17 -19.03
CA LYS A 257 -15.59 9.91 -19.74
C LYS A 257 -16.03 11.30 -20.18
N ASN A 258 -17.34 11.51 -20.29
CA ASN A 258 -17.96 12.69 -20.88
C ASN A 258 -18.55 13.68 -19.85
N LEU A 259 -18.51 13.39 -18.54
CA LEU A 259 -18.93 14.34 -17.48
C LEU A 259 -17.85 15.41 -17.22
N ALA A 260 -17.54 16.18 -18.24
CA ALA A 260 -16.55 17.26 -18.20
C ALA A 260 -17.19 18.58 -18.62
N THR A 261 -16.85 19.65 -17.90
CA THR A 261 -17.30 21.01 -18.26
C THR A 261 -16.64 21.45 -19.56
N PHE A 262 -15.39 21.04 -19.78
CA PHE A 262 -14.63 21.38 -20.98
C PHE A 262 -13.67 20.25 -21.35
N GLN A 263 -13.58 19.97 -22.65
CA GLN A 263 -12.59 19.08 -23.25
C GLN A 263 -12.13 19.66 -24.58
N LEU A 264 -10.85 19.55 -24.87
CA LEU A 264 -10.26 19.95 -26.15
C LEU A 264 -9.61 18.75 -26.81
N PHE A 265 -9.94 18.54 -28.09
CA PHE A 265 -9.32 17.54 -28.93
C PHE A 265 -8.78 18.16 -30.23
N TYR A 266 -7.70 17.59 -30.75
CA TYR A 266 -7.26 17.81 -32.13
C TYR A 266 -7.61 16.59 -32.97
N LYS A 267 -8.23 16.80 -34.12
CA LYS A 267 -8.54 15.73 -35.07
C LYS A 267 -7.73 15.95 -36.35
N PHE A 268 -6.93 14.96 -36.69
CA PHE A 268 -6.11 14.92 -37.88
C PHE A 268 -6.73 13.96 -38.88
N THR A 269 -7.00 14.44 -40.08
CA THR A 269 -7.46 13.65 -41.22
C THR A 269 -6.59 13.97 -42.43
N PRO A 270 -6.58 13.14 -43.48
CA PRO A 270 -5.76 13.40 -44.66
C PRO A 270 -6.19 14.68 -45.38
N GLN A 271 -7.46 15.08 -45.25
CA GLN A 271 -7.98 16.28 -45.90
C GLN A 271 -7.84 17.56 -45.07
N LYS A 272 -8.03 17.49 -43.74
CA LYS A 272 -8.05 18.68 -42.87
C LYS A 272 -7.70 18.37 -41.42
N ASN A 273 -7.24 19.40 -40.71
CA ASN A 273 -7.10 19.38 -39.26
C ASN A 273 -8.29 20.12 -38.63
N GLN A 274 -8.79 19.61 -37.51
CA GLN A 274 -9.92 20.21 -36.81
C GLN A 274 -9.63 20.33 -35.31
N LEU A 275 -10.22 21.33 -34.68
CA LEU A 275 -10.41 21.35 -33.22
C LEU A 275 -11.77 20.78 -32.90
N ILE A 276 -11.85 19.99 -31.85
CA ILE A 276 -13.12 19.54 -31.28
C ILE A 276 -13.16 20.02 -29.83
N VAL A 277 -14.17 20.80 -29.51
CA VAL A 277 -14.45 21.22 -28.15
C VAL A 277 -15.68 20.46 -27.69
N ASN A 278 -15.54 19.68 -26.62
CA ASN A 278 -16.67 19.04 -25.98
C ASN A 278 -16.96 19.66 -24.63
N SER A 279 -18.24 19.70 -24.30
CA SER A 279 -18.78 20.10 -23.01
C SER A 279 -19.97 19.22 -22.70
N TYR A 280 -20.41 19.27 -21.44
CA TYR A 280 -21.54 18.49 -20.98
C TYR A 280 -22.59 19.41 -20.39
N SER A 281 -23.84 19.28 -20.82
CA SER A 281 -24.95 20.06 -20.26
C SER A 281 -26.27 19.31 -20.39
N TYR A 282 -27.13 19.40 -19.37
CA TYR A 282 -28.50 18.86 -19.40
C TYR A 282 -29.48 19.80 -18.71
N THR A 283 -30.77 19.59 -18.97
CA THR A 283 -31.86 20.36 -18.35
C THR A 283 -32.64 19.57 -17.31
N PHE A 284 -32.51 18.23 -17.30
CA PHE A 284 -33.17 17.34 -16.36
C PHE A 284 -32.19 16.29 -15.82
N PRO A 285 -32.08 16.11 -14.49
CA PRO A 285 -31.16 15.13 -13.92
C PRO A 285 -31.56 13.72 -14.33
N ILE A 286 -30.64 12.97 -14.94
CA ILE A 286 -30.83 11.55 -15.28
C ILE A 286 -29.85 10.73 -14.45
N ILE A 287 -30.35 9.65 -13.85
CA ILE A 287 -29.60 8.79 -12.92
C ILE A 287 -29.21 7.46 -13.60
N SER A 288 -29.43 7.37 -14.91
CA SER A 288 -28.91 6.28 -15.73
C SER A 288 -27.38 6.32 -15.75
N ILE A 289 -26.77 5.16 -15.47
CA ILE A 289 -25.33 4.92 -15.64
C ILE A 289 -25.03 4.58 -17.11
N ASN A 290 -26.07 4.27 -17.92
CA ASN A 290 -25.91 4.06 -19.35
C ASN A 290 -25.95 5.42 -20.07
N PHE A 291 -24.79 5.79 -20.62
CA PHE A 291 -24.55 6.98 -21.45
C PHE A 291 -24.17 6.57 -22.89
N ASP A 292 -24.55 5.38 -23.35
CA ASP A 292 -24.06 4.82 -24.63
C ASP A 292 -24.44 5.69 -25.85
N ASP A 293 -25.55 6.45 -25.76
CA ASP A 293 -26.00 7.43 -26.79
C ASP A 293 -25.65 8.90 -26.45
N ASP A 294 -24.97 9.13 -25.32
CA ASP A 294 -24.62 10.40 -24.64
C ASP A 294 -25.26 11.71 -25.19
N PRO A 295 -26.59 11.89 -25.07
CA PRO A 295 -27.31 13.02 -25.67
C PRO A 295 -26.94 14.38 -25.03
N PHE A 296 -26.18 14.37 -23.94
CA PHE A 296 -25.79 15.55 -23.16
C PHE A 296 -24.38 16.03 -23.51
N LEU A 297 -23.63 15.26 -24.31
CA LEU A 297 -22.33 15.67 -24.83
C LEU A 297 -22.56 16.67 -25.97
N ILE A 298 -22.21 17.92 -25.71
CA ILE A 298 -22.25 18.97 -26.72
C ILE A 298 -20.87 19.02 -27.38
N THR A 299 -20.84 18.83 -28.70
CA THR A 299 -19.61 18.78 -29.50
C THR A 299 -19.58 19.93 -30.51
N LYS A 300 -18.53 20.74 -30.47
CA LYS A 300 -18.27 21.81 -31.45
C LYS A 300 -16.98 21.51 -32.21
N GLU A 301 -17.10 21.29 -33.52
CA GLU A 301 -15.95 21.16 -34.42
C GLU A 301 -15.60 22.49 -35.11
N PHE A 302 -14.31 22.79 -35.21
CA PHE A 302 -13.74 23.91 -35.98
C PHE A 302 -12.76 23.38 -37.03
N ASP A 303 -12.95 23.76 -38.29
CA ASP A 303 -11.99 23.48 -39.35
C ASP A 303 -10.84 24.48 -39.30
N LEU A 304 -9.61 23.99 -39.08
CA LEU A 304 -8.43 24.85 -38.98
C LEU A 304 -8.02 25.34 -40.36
N GLN A 305 -7.81 26.66 -40.49
CA GLN A 305 -7.34 27.31 -41.72
C GLN A 305 -5.84 27.61 -41.67
N ASN A 306 -5.25 27.52 -40.49
CA ASN A 306 -3.85 27.82 -40.18
C ASN A 306 -3.07 26.55 -39.84
N ASN A 307 -1.76 26.70 -39.67
CA ASN A 307 -0.90 25.61 -39.22
C ASN A 307 -1.17 25.26 -37.75
N ILE A 308 -1.50 24.00 -37.48
CA ILE A 308 -1.80 23.47 -36.14
C ILE A 308 -0.59 23.47 -35.19
N LYS A 309 0.64 23.55 -35.72
CA LYS A 309 1.89 23.60 -34.94
C LYS A 309 2.26 25.00 -34.43
N LEU A 310 1.48 26.02 -34.77
CA LEU A 310 1.65 27.36 -34.20
C LEU A 310 1.39 27.32 -32.69
N TRP A 311 1.93 28.30 -31.97
CA TRP A 311 1.54 28.52 -30.58
C TRP A 311 0.05 28.86 -30.52
N GLN A 312 -0.60 28.31 -29.51
CA GLN A 312 -2.03 28.39 -29.31
C GLN A 312 -2.26 28.92 -27.90
N TYR A 313 -3.05 29.96 -27.76
CA TYR A 313 -3.52 30.42 -26.45
C TYR A 313 -4.96 29.94 -26.25
N VAL A 314 -5.16 29.12 -25.24
CA VAL A 314 -6.47 28.58 -24.86
C VAL A 314 -6.96 29.33 -23.63
N LEU A 315 -8.16 29.90 -23.71
CA LEU A 315 -8.85 30.56 -22.62
C LEU A 315 -10.25 29.97 -22.47
N VAL A 316 -10.57 29.47 -21.28
CA VAL A 316 -11.88 28.93 -20.93
C VAL A 316 -12.37 29.61 -19.67
N ILE A 317 -13.57 30.17 -19.73
CA ILE A 317 -14.19 30.91 -18.64
C ILE A 317 -15.60 30.35 -18.44
N LEU A 318 -15.90 29.86 -17.25
CA LEU A 318 -17.28 29.70 -16.80
C LEU A 318 -17.62 30.89 -15.91
N ASN A 319 -18.71 31.59 -16.19
CA ASN A 319 -19.21 32.65 -15.34
C ASN A 319 -20.73 32.67 -15.38
N ASN A 320 -21.41 32.55 -14.23
CA ASN A 320 -22.88 32.56 -14.16
C ASN A 320 -23.53 31.56 -15.15
N ASN A 321 -23.06 30.32 -15.19
CA ASN A 321 -23.49 29.27 -16.13
C ASN A 321 -23.14 29.53 -17.62
N GLU A 322 -22.46 30.61 -17.96
CA GLU A 322 -22.01 30.89 -19.33
C GLU A 322 -20.58 30.40 -19.52
N LEU A 323 -20.40 29.36 -20.35
CA LEU A 323 -19.11 28.79 -20.69
C LEU A 323 -18.60 29.40 -21.99
N LYS A 324 -17.54 30.21 -21.89
CA LYS A 324 -16.84 30.88 -23.01
C LYS A 324 -15.50 30.22 -23.24
N ILE A 325 -15.24 29.87 -24.49
CA ILE A 325 -14.01 29.22 -24.92
C ILE A 325 -13.44 30.04 -26.07
N SER A 326 -12.18 30.44 -25.96
CA SER A 326 -11.41 31.10 -27.02
C SER A 326 -10.10 30.37 -27.22
N ILE A 327 -9.79 30.02 -28.47
CA ILE A 327 -8.53 29.39 -28.88
C ILE A 327 -7.93 30.24 -29.99
N ILE A 328 -6.76 30.83 -29.76
CA ILE A 328 -6.11 31.75 -30.68
C ILE A 328 -4.78 31.16 -31.14
N PHE A 329 -4.54 31.07 -32.46
CA PHE A 329 -3.25 30.68 -33.03
C PHE A 329 -2.48 31.90 -33.53
N TYR A 330 -1.17 31.92 -33.29
CA TYR A 330 -0.31 33.07 -33.59
C TYR A 330 0.63 32.76 -34.76
N GLU A 331 0.60 33.61 -35.79
CA GLU A 331 1.50 33.56 -36.93
C GLU A 331 2.05 34.95 -37.24
N GLY A 332 3.09 35.35 -36.50
CA GLY A 332 3.56 36.72 -36.51
C GLY A 332 2.52 37.65 -35.87
N LEU A 333 2.31 38.79 -36.51
CA LEU A 333 1.28 39.74 -36.09
C LEU A 333 -0.15 39.30 -36.45
N ASN A 334 -0.30 38.20 -37.21
CA ASN A 334 -1.62 37.66 -37.57
C ASN A 334 -2.10 36.67 -36.50
N GLN A 335 -3.41 36.68 -36.25
CA GLN A 335 -4.06 35.81 -35.27
C GLN A 335 -5.25 35.10 -35.90
N TYR A 336 -5.40 33.81 -35.59
CA TYR A 336 -6.56 33.00 -36.00
C TYR A 336 -7.33 32.58 -34.76
N GLU A 337 -8.51 33.14 -34.57
CA GLU A 337 -9.31 32.96 -33.35
C GLU A 337 -10.53 32.04 -33.59
N TYR A 338 -10.73 31.10 -32.68
CA TYR A 338 -11.85 30.16 -32.64
C TYR A 338 -12.61 30.31 -31.32
N LYS A 339 -13.84 30.82 -31.39
CA LYS A 339 -14.69 31.09 -30.22
C LYS A 339 -15.91 30.18 -30.13
N TYR A 340 -16.25 29.77 -28.93
CA TYR A 340 -17.48 29.04 -28.61
C TYR A 340 -18.08 29.53 -27.30
N GLU A 341 -19.39 29.76 -27.28
CA GLU A 341 -20.13 30.16 -26.08
C GLU A 341 -21.37 29.26 -25.95
N GLN A 342 -21.68 28.85 -24.73
CA GLN A 342 -22.84 28.02 -24.42
C GLN A 342 -23.27 28.19 -22.96
N ILE A 343 -24.50 27.81 -22.67
CA ILE A 343 -25.03 27.80 -21.29
C ILE A 343 -24.87 26.38 -20.73
N VAL A 344 -24.22 26.28 -19.58
CA VAL A 344 -24.01 25.05 -18.82
C VAL A 344 -24.58 25.24 -17.42
N HIS A 345 -25.64 24.52 -17.10
CA HIS A 345 -26.33 24.63 -15.80
C HIS A 345 -25.68 23.80 -14.69
N GLN A 346 -24.72 22.95 -15.05
CA GLN A 346 -23.97 22.07 -14.17
C GLN A 346 -22.64 22.69 -13.73
N PHE A 347 -21.94 22.00 -12.82
CA PHE A 347 -20.60 22.35 -12.35
C PHE A 347 -20.52 23.60 -11.47
N ASN A 348 -21.55 23.87 -10.68
CA ASN A 348 -21.51 24.84 -9.58
C ASN A 348 -21.19 24.11 -8.28
N MET A 349 -20.47 24.72 -7.34
CA MET A 349 -20.10 24.11 -6.04
C MET A 349 -19.22 22.85 -6.14
N VAL A 350 -18.43 22.70 -7.22
CA VAL A 350 -17.64 21.51 -7.53
C VAL A 350 -16.14 21.78 -7.39
N LYS A 351 -15.39 20.80 -6.85
CA LYS A 351 -13.92 20.79 -7.00
C LYS A 351 -13.58 20.21 -8.37
N PHE A 352 -12.78 20.92 -9.16
CA PHE A 352 -12.41 20.48 -10.49
C PHE A 352 -11.12 19.66 -10.49
N LYS A 353 -10.91 18.95 -11.58
CA LYS A 353 -9.68 18.25 -11.94
C LYS A 353 -9.37 18.56 -13.38
N LEU A 354 -8.25 19.25 -13.62
CA LEU A 354 -7.70 19.49 -14.94
C LEU A 354 -6.78 18.33 -15.30
N GLN A 355 -7.12 17.57 -16.34
CA GLN A 355 -6.27 16.58 -16.95
C GLN A 355 -5.72 17.16 -18.25
N TYR A 356 -4.41 17.02 -18.47
CA TYR A 356 -3.77 17.54 -19.67
C TYR A 356 -2.66 16.61 -20.15
N GLY A 357 -2.50 16.56 -21.46
CA GLY A 357 -1.60 15.64 -22.13
C GLY A 357 -2.32 14.49 -22.81
N ASN A 358 -1.80 13.28 -22.68
CA ASN A 358 -2.25 12.12 -23.45
C ASN A 358 -3.39 11.38 -22.73
N VAL A 359 -4.59 11.98 -22.72
CA VAL A 359 -5.71 11.49 -21.91
C VAL A 359 -6.34 10.19 -22.47
N GLN A 360 -6.20 9.90 -23.78
CA GLN A 360 -6.91 8.80 -24.46
C GLN A 360 -6.17 8.09 -25.61
N GLN A 361 -4.85 8.23 -25.79
CA GLN A 361 -4.20 7.77 -27.03
C GLN A 361 -3.45 6.44 -26.96
N SER A 362 -3.10 5.95 -28.15
CA SER A 362 -2.31 4.75 -28.37
C SER A 362 -0.82 5.08 -28.52
N ALA A 363 0.04 4.07 -28.36
CA ALA A 363 1.49 4.23 -28.55
C ALA A 363 1.90 4.59 -29.99
N TYR A 364 1.00 4.46 -30.97
CA TYR A 364 1.29 4.67 -32.39
C TYR A 364 0.81 6.04 -32.92
N ASP A 365 -0.22 6.61 -32.29
CA ASP A 365 -0.78 7.89 -32.66
C ASP A 365 -0.72 8.84 -31.46
N TYR A 366 0.24 9.76 -31.44
CA TYR A 366 0.45 10.68 -30.31
C TYR A 366 1.06 12.02 -30.75
N LEU A 367 0.98 13.01 -29.86
CA LEU A 367 1.56 14.33 -30.06
C LEU A 367 2.69 14.56 -29.06
N SER A 368 3.75 15.25 -29.51
CA SER A 368 4.69 15.91 -28.62
C SER A 368 4.28 17.37 -28.49
N VAL A 369 4.04 17.83 -27.26
CA VAL A 369 3.35 19.10 -26.99
C VAL A 369 3.99 19.83 -25.81
N LYS A 370 4.12 21.16 -25.91
CA LYS A 370 4.52 22.04 -24.81
C LYS A 370 3.32 22.77 -24.23
N PHE A 371 3.22 22.76 -22.90
CA PHE A 371 2.33 23.59 -22.10
C PHE A 371 3.17 24.61 -21.35
N LEU A 372 2.86 25.89 -21.54
CA LEU A 372 3.57 26.99 -20.86
C LEU A 372 2.57 27.99 -20.28
N ASN A 373 2.95 28.64 -19.17
CA ASN A 373 2.17 29.69 -18.51
C ASN A 373 0.71 29.27 -18.28
N SER A 374 0.51 28.06 -17.78
CA SER A 374 -0.80 27.48 -17.54
C SER A 374 -1.35 27.96 -16.18
N TYR A 375 -2.57 28.47 -16.15
CA TYR A 375 -3.23 28.92 -14.92
C TYR A 375 -4.64 28.35 -14.81
N PHE A 376 -5.00 27.90 -13.61
CA PHE A 376 -6.34 27.43 -13.30
C PHE A 376 -6.89 28.06 -12.01
N PHE A 377 -7.93 28.86 -12.17
CA PHE A 377 -8.66 29.53 -11.10
C PHE A 377 -10.03 28.88 -10.94
N ASN A 378 -10.39 28.54 -9.71
CA ASN A 378 -11.73 28.07 -9.37
C ASN A 378 -12.72 29.22 -9.08
N CYS A 379 -12.31 30.48 -9.24
CA CYS A 379 -13.05 31.69 -8.84
C CYS A 379 -12.68 32.89 -9.72
N LEU A 380 -13.65 33.72 -10.12
CA LEU A 380 -13.41 34.92 -10.96
C LEU A 380 -13.35 36.26 -10.19
N GLU A 381 -13.80 36.32 -8.93
CA GLU A 381 -14.19 37.59 -8.26
C GLU A 381 -13.09 38.66 -8.04
N PHE A 382 -11.80 38.36 -8.25
CA PHE A 382 -10.69 39.28 -7.97
C PHE A 382 -9.57 39.27 -9.02
N PHE A 383 -9.82 38.74 -10.22
CA PHE A 383 -8.74 38.58 -11.20
C PHE A 383 -8.85 39.55 -12.38
N PHE A 384 -7.75 40.27 -12.65
CA PHE A 384 -7.50 40.81 -13.98
C PHE A 384 -7.33 39.60 -14.88
N LEU A 385 -8.28 39.33 -15.79
CA LEU A 385 -8.12 38.34 -16.88
C LEU A 385 -6.64 38.28 -17.24
N PRO A 386 -5.95 37.14 -17.04
CA PRO A 386 -4.52 37.09 -17.22
C PRO A 386 -4.29 37.68 -18.60
N GLN A 387 -3.68 38.88 -18.62
CA GLN A 387 -3.38 39.48 -19.89
C GLN A 387 -2.49 38.45 -20.57
N MET A 388 -2.66 38.35 -21.87
CA MET A 388 -1.83 37.50 -22.70
C MET A 388 -0.42 38.07 -22.65
N GLU A 389 0.29 37.78 -21.57
CA GLU A 389 1.57 38.36 -21.26
C GLU A 389 2.58 37.52 -22.01
N CYS A 390 3.05 38.10 -23.10
CA CYS A 390 4.31 37.70 -23.70
C CYS A 390 5.38 37.61 -22.63
N HIS A 391 6.46 36.86 -22.90
CA HIS A 391 7.62 36.90 -22.03
C HIS A 391 7.98 38.36 -21.73
N GLN A 392 8.28 38.69 -20.47
CA GLN A 392 8.50 40.07 -19.99
C GLN A 392 9.50 40.91 -20.82
N SER A 393 10.35 40.26 -21.62
CA SER A 393 11.28 40.92 -22.54
C SER A 393 10.63 41.40 -23.84
N CYS A 394 9.46 40.89 -24.21
CA CYS A 394 8.75 41.14 -25.46
C CYS A 394 7.55 42.08 -25.22
N LEU A 395 7.32 42.99 -26.16
CA LEU A 395 6.10 43.82 -26.21
C LEU A 395 4.97 43.08 -26.93
N GLN A 396 5.31 42.43 -28.04
CA GLN A 396 4.43 41.55 -28.80
C GLN A 396 5.16 40.23 -29.03
N CYS A 397 4.42 39.13 -29.14
CA CYS A 397 5.00 37.81 -29.27
C CYS A 397 4.13 36.86 -30.11
N ASP A 398 4.79 35.87 -30.67
CA ASP A 398 4.21 34.68 -31.28
C ASP A 398 3.95 33.56 -30.28
N GLY A 399 4.36 33.73 -29.02
CA GLY A 399 4.33 32.70 -27.99
C GLY A 399 4.89 33.20 -26.67
N PRO A 400 4.83 32.37 -25.61
CA PRO A 400 5.13 32.82 -24.25
C PRO A 400 6.63 32.85 -23.92
N THR A 401 7.52 32.44 -24.83
CA THR A 401 8.97 32.34 -24.55
C THR A 401 9.73 33.60 -24.93
N SER A 402 10.92 33.78 -24.35
CA SER A 402 11.83 34.90 -24.68
C SER A 402 12.35 34.89 -26.12
N THR A 403 12.17 33.79 -26.83
CA THR A 403 12.54 33.58 -28.25
C THR A 403 11.33 33.59 -29.19
N ASP A 404 10.16 33.99 -28.71
CA ASP A 404 8.97 34.19 -29.54
C ASP A 404 8.59 35.68 -29.60
N CYS A 405 9.51 36.61 -29.33
CA CYS A 405 9.26 38.05 -29.45
C CYS A 405 9.06 38.47 -30.91
N LEU A 406 8.15 39.41 -31.13
CA LEU A 406 7.96 40.15 -32.38
C LEU A 406 8.45 41.60 -32.30
N SER A 407 8.46 42.16 -31.09
CA SER A 407 8.97 43.50 -30.78
C SER A 407 9.39 43.56 -29.31
N CYS A 408 10.29 44.50 -28.97
CA CYS A 408 10.73 44.74 -27.59
C CYS A 408 10.07 46.00 -27.01
N PRO A 409 9.80 46.04 -25.70
CA PRO A 409 9.32 47.25 -25.04
C PRO A 409 10.36 48.37 -25.17
N GLU A 410 9.94 49.57 -25.60
CA GLU A 410 10.85 50.70 -25.84
C GLU A 410 11.59 51.15 -24.57
N ASP A 411 10.95 51.01 -23.41
CA ASP A 411 11.45 51.34 -22.08
C ASP A 411 12.44 50.30 -21.51
N SER A 412 12.51 49.12 -22.10
CA SER A 412 13.35 48.02 -21.59
C SER A 412 14.83 48.12 -21.96
N ASN A 413 15.20 49.00 -22.90
CA ASN A 413 16.54 49.10 -23.51
C ASN A 413 17.06 47.77 -24.12
N ARG A 414 16.15 46.86 -24.52
CA ARG A 414 16.49 45.61 -25.21
C ARG A 414 16.62 45.82 -26.71
N ILE A 415 17.45 45.00 -27.34
CA ILE A 415 17.62 44.96 -28.80
C ILE A 415 16.83 43.75 -29.33
N TYR A 416 15.96 44.00 -30.29
CA TYR A 416 15.26 42.93 -31.00
C TYR A 416 16.19 42.28 -32.04
N ILE A 417 16.40 40.97 -31.92
CA ILE A 417 17.12 40.17 -32.91
C ILE A 417 16.09 39.37 -33.70
N ALA A 418 15.82 39.82 -34.93
CA ALA A 418 14.79 39.23 -35.78
C ALA A 418 15.07 37.75 -36.10
N GLU A 419 16.34 37.37 -36.32
CA GLU A 419 16.73 35.99 -36.62
C GLU A 419 16.45 35.03 -35.46
N GLN A 420 16.50 35.53 -34.22
CA GLN A 420 16.29 34.76 -33.00
C GLN A 420 14.91 34.97 -32.39
N LYS A 421 14.10 35.87 -32.97
CA LYS A 421 12.83 36.35 -32.41
C LYS A 421 12.95 36.66 -30.92
N SER A 422 14.03 37.33 -30.51
CA SER A 422 14.35 37.53 -29.09
C SER A 422 14.67 38.99 -28.79
N CYS A 423 14.41 39.38 -27.55
CA CYS A 423 14.76 40.69 -27.02
C CYS A 423 15.87 40.52 -26.00
N ILE A 424 17.11 40.89 -26.36
CA ILE A 424 18.28 40.70 -25.50
C ILE A 424 18.80 42.02 -24.94
N CYS A 425 19.41 41.96 -23.76
CA CYS A 425 20.15 43.10 -23.24
C CYS A 425 21.44 43.34 -24.05
N PRO A 426 21.79 44.62 -24.32
CA PRO A 426 23.07 44.99 -24.90
C PRO A 426 24.25 44.46 -24.06
N TYR A 427 25.40 44.25 -24.72
CA TYR A 427 26.65 43.88 -24.05
C TYR A 427 26.98 44.88 -22.91
N ASN A 428 27.37 44.36 -21.75
CA ASN A 428 27.61 45.08 -20.48
C ASN A 428 26.37 45.54 -19.67
N ARG A 429 25.19 45.00 -19.93
CA ARG A 429 23.98 45.23 -19.12
C ARG A 429 23.49 43.95 -18.46
N VAL A 430 22.93 44.09 -17.26
CA VAL A 430 22.30 43.00 -16.51
C VAL A 430 20.80 43.02 -16.80
N ASP A 431 20.26 41.84 -17.08
CA ASP A 431 18.83 41.63 -17.34
C ASP A 431 18.08 41.48 -16.00
N ASP A 432 17.44 42.55 -15.54
CA ASP A 432 16.67 42.63 -14.29
C ASP A 432 15.33 43.34 -14.54
N VAL A 433 14.49 42.70 -15.35
CA VAL A 433 13.21 43.21 -15.92
C VAL A 433 13.40 44.37 -16.91
N ILE A 434 14.37 45.25 -16.68
CA ILE A 434 14.86 46.30 -17.59
C ILE A 434 16.38 46.13 -17.68
N CYS A 435 16.97 46.30 -18.87
CA CYS A 435 18.42 46.21 -19.02
C CYS A 435 19.11 47.38 -18.31
N LYS A 436 19.78 47.09 -17.19
CA LYS A 436 20.49 48.07 -16.37
C LYS A 436 22.00 47.94 -16.54
N ASP A 437 22.70 49.06 -16.57
CA ASP A 437 24.17 49.07 -16.56
C ASP A 437 24.70 48.63 -15.18
N TYR A 438 25.89 48.01 -15.13
CA TYR A 438 26.53 47.58 -13.88
C TYR A 438 26.69 48.71 -12.83
N GLN A 439 26.80 49.95 -13.32
CA GLN A 439 26.85 51.15 -12.49
C GLN A 439 25.59 51.33 -11.62
N ASN A 440 24.43 50.85 -12.08
CA ASN A 440 23.17 50.94 -11.35
C ASN A 440 23.11 50.01 -10.13
N TYR A 441 24.00 49.01 -10.04
CA TYR A 441 24.09 48.08 -8.91
C TYR A 441 25.30 48.34 -8.00
N ASN A 442 26.06 49.41 -8.22
CA ASN A 442 27.37 49.62 -7.58
C ASN A 442 28.32 48.40 -7.75
N LEU A 443 28.17 47.62 -8.82
CA LEU A 443 29.02 46.47 -9.08
C LEU A 443 30.26 46.91 -9.86
N VAL A 444 31.44 46.69 -9.28
CA VAL A 444 32.72 46.84 -9.95
C VAL A 444 33.10 45.48 -10.53
N LEU A 445 33.42 45.40 -11.82
CA LEU A 445 34.03 44.21 -12.42
C LEU A 445 35.40 43.99 -11.77
N VAL A 446 35.45 43.12 -10.76
CA VAL A 446 36.69 42.75 -10.09
C VAL A 446 37.45 41.78 -10.99
N LYS A 447 38.63 42.19 -11.46
CA LYS A 447 39.65 41.25 -11.93
C LYS A 447 40.17 40.50 -10.70
N GLU A 448 40.04 39.18 -10.68
CA GLU A 448 40.50 38.34 -9.57
C GLU A 448 42.01 38.50 -9.34
N ASP A 449 42.39 38.73 -8.08
CA ASP A 449 43.76 38.80 -7.57
C ASP A 449 44.19 37.39 -7.09
N PRO A 450 45.25 36.78 -7.63
CA PRO A 450 45.61 35.37 -7.41
C PRO A 450 46.26 35.07 -6.03
N LYS A 451 45.93 35.83 -4.97
CA LYS A 451 46.60 35.73 -3.65
C LYS A 451 45.73 35.35 -2.46
N ASP A 452 44.44 35.09 -2.65
CA ASP A 452 43.61 34.47 -1.60
C ASP A 452 43.69 32.94 -1.71
N GLN A 453 44.71 32.32 -1.09
CA GLN A 453 44.76 30.88 -0.89
C GLN A 453 43.69 30.46 0.14
N LYS A 454 42.44 30.37 -0.31
CA LYS A 454 41.40 29.62 0.40
C LYS A 454 41.65 28.14 0.13
N CYS A 455 41.64 27.32 1.19
CA CYS A 455 41.74 25.86 1.04
C CYS A 455 40.69 25.37 0.04
N LEU A 456 41.11 24.48 -0.86
CA LEU A 456 40.22 23.89 -1.86
C LEU A 456 39.08 23.14 -1.18
N GLN A 457 37.92 23.08 -1.85
CA GLN A 457 36.76 22.33 -1.36
C GLN A 457 37.15 20.89 -1.01
N GLY A 458 36.85 20.45 0.21
CA GLY A 458 37.28 19.15 0.76
C GLY A 458 38.49 19.21 1.71
N TYR A 459 39.03 20.41 1.96
CA TYR A 459 40.09 20.66 2.95
C TYR A 459 39.65 21.73 3.96
N PHE A 460 40.04 21.57 5.23
CA PHE A 460 39.85 22.56 6.29
C PHE A 460 41.19 23.20 6.68
N GLN A 461 41.14 24.40 7.25
CA GLN A 461 42.32 25.16 7.64
C GLN A 461 42.69 24.89 9.10
N TYR A 462 43.96 24.59 9.35
CA TYR A 462 44.55 24.47 10.69
C TYR A 462 45.99 24.98 10.64
N ASP A 463 46.32 25.95 11.50
CA ASP A 463 47.65 26.56 11.60
C ASP A 463 48.27 26.98 10.25
N GLY A 464 47.45 27.56 9.37
CA GLY A 464 47.89 28.06 8.06
C GLY A 464 48.05 26.99 6.97
N ASN A 465 47.82 25.71 7.28
CA ASN A 465 47.84 24.60 6.33
C ASN A 465 46.43 24.12 5.98
N CYS A 466 46.28 23.54 4.78
CA CYS A 466 45.03 22.92 4.34
C CYS A 466 45.09 21.40 4.54
N ILE A 467 44.27 20.87 5.44
CA ILE A 467 44.22 19.45 5.79
C ILE A 467 42.94 18.84 5.21
N LYS A 468 43.02 17.63 4.68
CA LYS A 468 41.87 16.97 4.04
C LYS A 468 40.81 16.59 5.08
N CYS A 469 39.53 16.87 4.79
CA CYS A 469 38.42 16.42 5.62
C CYS A 469 38.36 14.88 5.70
N PRO A 470 37.93 14.28 6.83
CA PRO A 470 37.94 12.83 7.04
C PRO A 470 37.00 12.08 6.07
N SER A 471 37.42 10.87 5.65
CA SER A 471 36.63 9.96 4.82
C SER A 471 36.53 8.55 5.40
N LEU A 472 35.31 7.99 5.48
CA LEU A 472 35.05 6.68 6.11
C LEU A 472 35.11 5.50 5.13
N ILE A 473 35.04 5.71 3.81
CA ILE A 473 34.75 4.62 2.86
C ILE A 473 35.82 4.43 1.79
N THR A 474 36.43 5.48 1.21
CA THR A 474 37.65 5.40 0.37
C THR A 474 38.40 6.74 0.33
N SER A 475 39.70 6.74 -0.01
CA SER A 475 40.48 7.98 -0.18
C SER A 475 39.95 8.96 -1.24
N THR A 476 38.98 8.54 -2.08
CA THR A 476 38.40 9.28 -3.19
C THR A 476 36.96 9.77 -2.96
N THR A 477 36.31 9.45 -1.83
CA THR A 477 34.92 9.86 -1.56
C THR A 477 34.85 10.68 -0.26
N ILE A 478 34.18 11.84 -0.29
CA ILE A 478 34.14 12.82 0.81
C ILE A 478 32.99 12.47 1.77
N THR A 479 33.19 12.58 3.09
CA THR A 479 32.30 11.89 4.06
C THR A 479 31.84 12.75 5.25
N CYS A 480 32.23 14.03 5.34
CA CYS A 480 31.74 14.95 6.39
C CYS A 480 31.28 16.31 5.85
N LEU A 481 29.97 16.59 5.90
CA LEU A 481 29.37 17.80 5.33
C LEU A 481 29.76 19.07 6.10
N GLU A 482 29.82 18.99 7.43
CA GLU A 482 30.11 20.12 8.31
C GLU A 482 31.53 20.66 8.09
N CYS A 483 32.50 19.77 7.78
CA CYS A 483 33.87 20.13 7.43
C CYS A 483 33.95 20.88 6.08
N VAL A 484 33.12 20.50 5.10
CA VAL A 484 33.09 21.13 3.77
C VAL A 484 32.45 22.52 3.80
N TYR A 485 31.38 22.70 4.59
CA TYR A 485 30.67 23.98 4.68
C TYR A 485 31.39 25.01 5.56
N GLN A 486 32.15 24.58 6.57
CA GLN A 486 32.83 25.47 7.52
C GLN A 486 34.33 25.18 7.64
N PRO A 487 35.08 25.18 6.52
CA PRO A 487 36.47 24.74 6.50
C PRO A 487 37.41 25.60 7.35
N GLN A 488 37.01 26.84 7.68
CA GLN A 488 37.85 27.73 8.51
C GLN A 488 37.72 27.50 10.01
N THR A 489 36.60 26.96 10.48
CA THR A 489 36.31 26.84 11.93
C THR A 489 36.19 25.39 12.40
N TRP A 490 36.07 24.43 11.48
CA TRP A 490 35.79 23.03 11.83
C TRP A 490 36.84 22.41 12.76
N ALA A 491 38.12 22.79 12.65
CA ALA A 491 39.17 22.26 13.52
C ALA A 491 38.95 22.56 15.02
N THR A 492 38.22 23.63 15.35
CA THR A 492 37.90 23.99 16.74
C THR A 492 36.70 23.23 17.30
N ASN A 493 35.87 22.64 16.42
CA ASN A 493 34.68 21.90 16.77
C ASN A 493 34.49 20.75 15.76
N SER A 494 35.39 19.76 15.84
CA SER A 494 35.61 18.67 14.87
C SER A 494 34.55 17.56 14.96
N ILE A 495 33.30 17.97 14.81
CA ILE A 495 32.11 17.12 14.86
C ILE A 495 31.64 16.81 13.45
N CYS A 496 31.25 15.57 13.22
CA CYS A 496 30.57 15.16 12.00
C CYS A 496 29.19 14.56 12.30
N LEU A 497 28.13 15.15 11.72
CA LEU A 497 26.73 14.72 11.92
C LEU A 497 26.08 14.24 10.62
N THR A 498 26.57 14.71 9.47
CA THR A 498 26.00 14.40 8.17
C THR A 498 27.04 13.83 7.23
N THR A 499 26.77 12.64 6.72
CA THR A 499 27.60 11.97 5.72
C THR A 499 26.99 12.16 4.34
N LEU A 500 27.81 12.64 3.39
CA LEU A 500 27.44 12.83 2.00
C LEU A 500 27.91 11.63 1.17
N TYR A 501 27.01 11.03 0.38
CA TYR A 501 27.36 9.95 -0.53
C TYR A 501 27.34 10.46 -1.98
N ASN A 502 28.49 10.35 -2.65
CA ASN A 502 28.59 10.59 -4.09
C ASN A 502 28.53 9.25 -4.82
N ASN A 503 27.73 9.18 -5.89
CA ASN A 503 27.84 8.07 -6.83
C ASN A 503 29.13 8.21 -7.67
N ILE A 504 29.48 7.16 -8.41
CA ILE A 504 30.71 7.08 -9.23
C ILE A 504 30.72 8.17 -10.33
N GLU A 505 29.57 8.78 -10.62
CA GLU A 505 29.35 9.79 -11.67
C GLU A 505 29.39 11.24 -11.13
N GLY A 506 29.61 11.44 -9.82
CA GLY A 506 29.76 12.78 -9.22
C GLY A 506 28.45 13.53 -8.96
N SER A 507 27.29 12.89 -9.05
CA SER A 507 26.00 13.47 -8.62
C SER A 507 25.64 13.03 -7.20
N VAL A 508 25.14 13.98 -6.41
CA VAL A 508 24.79 13.79 -4.99
C VAL A 508 23.53 12.94 -4.92
N SER A 509 23.62 11.71 -4.40
CA SER A 509 22.48 10.77 -4.42
C SER A 509 21.76 10.62 -3.08
N GLN A 510 22.38 10.95 -1.94
CA GLN A 510 21.68 10.85 -0.64
C GLN A 510 22.38 11.62 0.51
N PHE A 511 21.57 12.27 1.34
CA PHE A 511 21.97 12.77 2.67
C PHE A 511 21.57 11.74 3.73
N GLN A 512 22.53 11.30 4.57
CA GLN A 512 22.21 10.45 5.71
C GLN A 512 22.75 11.09 6.99
N LYS A 513 21.85 11.34 7.94
CA LYS A 513 22.20 11.80 9.28
C LYS A 513 22.77 10.61 10.06
N THR A 514 24.03 10.67 10.45
CA THR A 514 24.74 9.58 11.15
C THR A 514 24.85 9.86 12.65
N SER A 515 25.24 8.86 13.44
CA SER A 515 25.59 9.03 14.86
C SER A 515 26.77 10.02 14.97
N GLN A 516 26.72 10.94 15.94
CA GLN A 516 27.74 11.97 16.13
C GLN A 516 29.13 11.35 16.31
N TYR A 517 30.06 11.66 15.39
CA TYR A 517 31.47 11.30 15.51
C TYR A 517 32.31 12.53 15.87
N ASN A 518 33.14 12.40 16.92
CA ASN A 518 34.07 13.44 17.35
C ASN A 518 35.49 13.04 16.92
N TYR A 519 36.21 13.94 16.27
CA TYR A 519 37.58 13.71 15.82
C TYR A 519 38.58 14.55 16.63
N ILE A 520 39.80 14.05 16.81
CA ILE A 520 40.93 14.83 17.29
C ILE A 520 41.99 14.83 16.18
N PHE A 521 42.46 16.02 15.82
CA PHE A 521 43.64 16.17 14.98
C PHE A 521 44.88 16.34 15.88
N ASP A 522 45.82 15.40 15.81
CA ASP A 522 47.00 15.36 16.67
C ASP A 522 48.22 16.11 16.11
N GLY A 523 48.04 16.83 14.99
CA GLY A 523 49.09 17.50 14.24
C GLY A 523 49.63 16.68 13.07
N SER A 524 49.30 15.39 12.97
CA SER A 524 49.73 14.50 11.87
C SER A 524 48.57 13.79 11.19
N ASP A 525 47.58 13.29 11.95
CA ASP A 525 46.42 12.58 11.40
C ASP A 525 45.15 12.85 12.23
N LEU A 526 43.99 12.53 11.66
CA LEU A 526 42.66 12.66 12.29
C LEU A 526 42.26 11.32 12.94
N GLN A 527 42.16 11.28 14.28
CA GLN A 527 41.77 10.09 15.03
C GLN A 527 40.37 10.19 15.63
N LEU A 528 39.66 9.05 15.72
CA LEU A 528 38.32 8.95 16.30
C LEU A 528 38.37 8.94 17.83
N ARG A 529 37.57 9.78 18.50
CA ARG A 529 37.51 9.84 19.97
C ARG A 529 36.37 8.96 20.52
N TYR A 530 36.71 7.82 21.14
CA TYR A 530 35.71 6.82 21.60
C TYR A 530 35.09 7.10 22.98
N TYR A 531 35.65 7.98 23.81
CA TYR A 531 35.11 8.25 25.15
C TYR A 531 35.13 9.75 25.48
N SER A 532 34.00 10.26 25.97
CA SER A 532 33.90 11.57 26.61
C SER A 532 34.05 11.41 28.13
N THR A 533 35.01 12.15 28.69
CA THR A 533 35.16 12.55 30.11
C THR A 533 35.56 11.51 31.17
N SER A 534 36.83 11.51 31.58
CA SER A 534 37.31 11.98 32.91
C SER A 534 38.51 11.18 33.43
N ALA A 535 39.42 11.89 34.11
CA ALA A 535 40.50 11.33 34.92
C ALA A 535 39.96 11.02 36.34
N ILE A 536 40.60 10.09 37.06
CA ILE A 536 40.36 9.60 38.44
C ILE A 536 39.76 8.17 38.47
N ILE A 537 40.62 7.15 38.40
CA ILE A 537 40.34 5.78 38.88
C ILE A 537 41.68 5.20 39.34
N ASP A 538 41.94 5.15 40.65
CA ASP A 538 42.98 4.29 41.25
C ASP A 538 42.80 4.07 42.78
N GLU A 539 41.89 4.78 43.47
CA GLU A 539 41.65 4.56 44.92
C GLU A 539 40.44 3.64 45.26
N GLU A 540 39.52 3.36 44.33
CA GLU A 540 38.33 2.50 44.61
C GLU A 540 38.65 0.98 44.68
N ILE A 541 39.77 0.53 44.12
CA ILE A 541 40.09 -0.90 43.98
C ILE A 541 40.46 -1.55 45.34
N LYS A 542 40.79 -0.74 46.36
CA LYS A 542 41.26 -1.24 47.66
C LYS A 542 40.11 -1.54 48.63
N ASP A 543 39.01 -0.81 48.56
CA ASP A 543 37.85 -0.98 49.44
C ASP A 543 36.99 -2.19 49.05
N ASP A 544 37.00 -2.56 47.77
CA ASP A 544 36.29 -3.74 47.25
C ASP A 544 36.90 -5.07 47.75
N PHE A 545 38.19 -5.10 48.06
CA PHE A 545 38.86 -6.31 48.55
C PHE A 545 38.49 -6.64 50.00
N GLU A 546 38.30 -5.64 50.86
CA GLU A 546 37.91 -5.86 52.26
C GLU A 546 36.43 -6.28 52.38
N MET A 547 35.55 -5.76 51.51
CA MET A 547 34.14 -6.21 51.43
C MET A 547 33.97 -7.66 50.97
N ALA A 548 34.84 -8.16 50.09
CA ALA A 548 34.76 -9.53 49.58
C ALA A 548 34.98 -10.61 50.66
N SER A 549 35.77 -10.31 51.70
CA SER A 549 36.09 -11.26 52.78
C SER A 549 34.94 -11.47 53.79
N ILE A 550 34.12 -10.43 54.01
CA ILE A 550 32.96 -10.47 54.92
C ILE A 550 31.79 -11.22 54.27
N ASN A 551 31.63 -11.09 52.95
CA ASN A 551 30.57 -11.75 52.19
C ASN A 551 30.69 -13.28 52.17
N PHE A 552 31.89 -13.85 52.26
CA PHE A 552 32.05 -15.31 52.34
C PHE A 552 31.44 -15.90 53.61
N LYS A 553 31.65 -15.23 54.74
CA LYS A 553 31.14 -15.66 56.05
C LYS A 553 29.62 -15.49 56.14
N GLY A 554 29.05 -14.50 55.44
CA GLY A 554 27.61 -14.34 55.30
C GLY A 554 26.96 -15.47 54.48
N LEU A 555 27.62 -15.94 53.42
CA LEU A 555 27.07 -16.93 52.48
C LEU A 555 26.76 -18.30 53.10
N CYS A 556 27.57 -18.82 54.04
CA CYS A 556 27.24 -20.10 54.71
C CYS A 556 26.33 -19.94 55.95
N PHE A 557 26.07 -18.73 56.49
CA PHE A 557 25.44 -18.58 57.82
C PHE A 557 24.30 -17.55 57.97
N GLN A 558 23.95 -16.74 56.96
CA GLN A 558 22.99 -15.63 57.15
C GLN A 558 21.55 -15.81 56.63
N THR A 559 21.17 -16.93 56.04
CA THR A 559 19.73 -17.21 55.80
C THR A 559 19.16 -18.10 56.91
N GLN A 560 19.13 -17.57 58.14
CA GLN A 560 18.34 -18.16 59.22
C GLN A 560 17.07 -17.33 59.41
N SER A 561 16.01 -17.70 58.69
CA SER A 561 14.66 -17.44 59.17
C SER A 561 14.37 -18.42 60.32
N VAL A 562 13.60 -17.94 61.29
CA VAL A 562 13.44 -18.47 62.67
C VAL A 562 12.84 -19.89 62.76
N GLU A 563 12.61 -20.61 61.65
CA GLU A 563 11.86 -21.89 61.66
C GLU A 563 12.45 -23.04 60.83
N SER A 564 13.70 -22.98 60.36
CA SER A 564 14.30 -24.14 59.65
C SER A 564 15.38 -24.86 60.45
N ASP A 565 15.20 -26.17 60.59
CA ASP A 565 16.12 -27.12 61.20
C ASP A 565 17.56 -26.95 60.66
N TRP A 566 18.51 -27.16 61.57
CA TRP A 566 19.94 -26.98 61.39
C TRP A 566 20.44 -27.73 60.14
N ARG A 567 20.71 -27.02 59.04
CA ARG A 567 21.47 -27.59 57.92
C ARG A 567 22.85 -27.98 58.44
N SER A 568 23.14 -29.28 58.42
CA SER A 568 24.47 -29.78 58.81
C SER A 568 25.54 -29.19 57.89
N GLU A 569 26.77 -29.00 58.39
CA GLU A 569 27.91 -28.50 57.59
C GLU A 569 28.09 -29.20 56.24
N LYS A 570 27.59 -30.43 56.09
CA LYS A 570 27.62 -31.20 54.83
C LYS A 570 26.78 -30.58 53.71
N GLU A 571 25.77 -29.78 54.01
CA GLU A 571 24.89 -29.18 53.00
C GLU A 571 25.44 -27.90 52.37
N CYS A 572 26.38 -27.17 53.02
CA CYS A 572 27.05 -26.02 52.37
C CYS A 572 27.93 -26.48 51.18
N TYR A 573 28.26 -27.78 51.11
CA TYR A 573 29.12 -28.37 50.07
C TYR A 573 28.38 -29.08 48.93
N TYR A 574 27.04 -29.12 48.92
CA TYR A 574 26.28 -29.68 47.80
C TYR A 574 26.03 -28.63 46.72
N CYS A 575 26.12 -29.09 45.46
CA CYS A 575 25.93 -28.26 44.29
C CYS A 575 24.45 -27.94 44.08
N SER A 576 24.00 -26.75 44.51
CA SER A 576 22.58 -26.38 44.46
C SER A 576 22.18 -25.59 43.21
N LEU A 577 23.09 -25.44 42.24
CA LEU A 577 22.84 -24.70 41.01
C LEU A 577 21.94 -25.50 40.06
N ALA A 578 20.80 -24.94 39.65
CA ALA A 578 19.87 -25.59 38.72
C ALA A 578 20.57 -25.94 37.40
N ASN A 579 20.27 -27.11 36.85
CA ASN A 579 20.85 -27.64 35.62
C ASN A 579 22.38 -27.78 35.64
N CYS A 580 23.00 -27.80 36.82
CA CYS A 580 24.44 -28.00 37.00
C CYS A 580 24.74 -29.44 37.42
N ILE A 581 25.50 -30.16 36.58
CA ILE A 581 25.94 -31.54 36.84
C ILE A 581 27.12 -31.54 37.82
N SER A 582 27.98 -30.52 37.80
CA SER A 582 29.17 -30.41 38.65
C SER A 582 29.52 -28.95 38.93
N CYS A 583 29.81 -28.55 40.17
CA CYS A 583 30.24 -27.18 40.50
C CYS A 583 31.42 -27.10 41.47
N LEU A 584 32.07 -25.93 41.44
CA LEU A 584 33.13 -25.43 42.31
C LEU A 584 32.55 -24.44 43.32
N ILE A 585 32.94 -24.54 44.58
CA ILE A 585 32.54 -23.58 45.63
C ILE A 585 33.71 -22.64 45.89
N THR A 586 33.49 -21.34 45.72
CA THR A 586 34.49 -20.27 45.93
C THR A 586 34.16 -19.45 47.17
N ALA A 587 35.08 -18.57 47.57
CA ALA A 587 34.91 -17.67 48.71
C ALA A 587 33.73 -16.68 48.58
N THR A 588 33.00 -16.63 47.48
CA THR A 588 31.89 -15.68 47.33
C THR A 588 30.64 -16.31 46.69
N LYS A 589 30.78 -17.46 46.03
CA LYS A 589 29.68 -18.12 45.30
C LYS A 589 29.98 -19.58 44.96
N GLN A 590 28.93 -20.36 44.69
CA GLN A 590 29.04 -21.60 43.93
C GLN A 590 29.10 -21.27 42.43
N VAL A 591 29.95 -21.97 41.68
CA VAL A 591 30.28 -21.77 40.27
C VAL A 591 30.18 -23.13 39.58
N CYS A 592 29.20 -23.33 38.72
CA CYS A 592 29.08 -24.53 37.91
C CYS A 592 30.30 -24.74 36.99
N LEU A 593 30.68 -26.00 36.82
CA LEU A 593 31.75 -26.47 35.94
C LEU A 593 31.19 -27.23 34.73
N ILE A 594 30.05 -27.91 34.89
CA ILE A 594 29.42 -28.72 33.83
C ILE A 594 27.89 -28.58 33.92
N CYS A 595 27.24 -28.19 32.83
CA CYS A 595 25.79 -28.03 32.73
C CYS A 595 25.07 -29.23 32.09
N ASP A 596 23.77 -29.34 32.37
CA ASP A 596 22.83 -30.25 31.71
C ASP A 596 22.56 -29.83 30.25
N PHE A 597 22.07 -30.76 29.41
CA PHE A 597 22.05 -30.67 27.93
C PHE A 597 21.27 -29.48 27.34
N SER A 598 20.44 -28.81 28.14
CA SER A 598 19.63 -27.66 27.73
C SER A 598 20.18 -26.31 28.21
N SER A 599 21.36 -26.30 28.83
CA SER A 599 21.94 -25.12 29.47
C SER A 599 23.41 -24.92 29.11
N GLU A 600 23.82 -23.68 28.90
CA GLU A 600 25.22 -23.31 28.67
C GLU A 600 25.83 -22.76 29.95
N LEU A 601 27.09 -23.08 30.17
CA LEU A 601 27.84 -22.56 31.30
C LEU A 601 28.28 -21.12 31.03
N ARG A 602 27.69 -20.15 31.74
CA ARG A 602 28.09 -18.74 31.69
C ARG A 602 28.45 -18.23 33.06
N ASP A 603 29.69 -17.77 33.21
CA ASP A 603 30.23 -17.19 34.45
C ASP A 603 30.02 -18.04 35.72
N GLY A 604 29.99 -19.36 35.55
CA GLY A 604 29.76 -20.29 36.65
C GLY A 604 28.29 -20.57 36.95
N VAL A 605 27.35 -20.26 36.06
CA VAL A 605 25.95 -20.62 36.24
C VAL A 605 25.45 -21.26 34.96
N CYS A 606 24.69 -22.35 35.10
CA CYS A 606 24.01 -22.96 33.97
C CYS A 606 22.80 -22.12 33.63
N VAL A 607 22.94 -21.34 32.56
CA VAL A 607 21.83 -20.55 32.04
C VAL A 607 21.10 -21.43 31.03
N TYR A 608 19.80 -21.61 31.24
CA TYR A 608 18.96 -22.29 30.27
C TYR A 608 19.09 -21.55 28.94
N THR A 609 19.80 -22.18 27.99
CA THR A 609 19.82 -21.68 26.63
C THR A 609 18.47 -22.04 26.07
N SER A 610 17.56 -21.06 26.03
CA SER A 610 16.36 -21.22 25.25
C SER A 610 16.79 -21.70 23.87
N MET A 611 16.41 -22.92 23.48
CA MET A 611 16.55 -23.39 22.10
C MET A 611 15.72 -22.55 21.10
N LEU A 612 15.27 -21.34 21.50
CA LEU A 612 14.53 -20.37 20.72
C LEU A 612 15.25 -19.01 20.65
N GLY A 613 16.54 -18.95 20.99
CA GLY A 613 17.38 -17.77 20.81
C GLY A 613 18.43 -17.99 19.73
N LYS A 614 18.09 -17.65 18.47
CA LYS A 614 18.90 -17.76 17.25
C LYS A 614 19.32 -19.19 16.89
N VAL A 615 18.71 -19.70 15.82
CA VAL A 615 19.33 -20.64 14.87
C VAL A 615 20.65 -20.03 14.38
N THR A 616 21.71 -20.15 15.18
CA THR A 616 23.06 -19.76 14.82
C THR A 616 23.75 -21.01 14.31
N TYR A 617 23.73 -21.16 12.98
CA TYR A 617 24.76 -21.83 12.19
C TYR A 617 25.08 -23.32 12.36
N ASN A 618 24.37 -24.11 13.18
CA ASN A 618 24.72 -25.53 13.36
C ASN A 618 23.84 -26.57 12.65
N ASN A 619 22.76 -26.19 11.98
CA ASN A 619 22.02 -27.13 11.12
C ASN A 619 22.44 -26.91 9.66
N CYS A 620 23.60 -27.47 9.28
CA CYS A 620 24.08 -27.39 7.90
C CYS A 620 23.33 -28.39 6.99
N LEU A 621 22.04 -28.10 6.78
CA LEU A 621 21.13 -28.90 5.96
C LEU A 621 21.25 -28.52 4.49
N ALA A 622 21.11 -29.49 3.59
CA ALA A 622 21.05 -29.26 2.15
C ALA A 622 20.04 -28.13 1.81
N PRO A 623 20.40 -27.16 0.96
CA PRO A 623 21.54 -27.15 0.04
C PRO A 623 22.86 -26.63 0.64
N TYR A 624 22.96 -26.44 1.96
CA TYR A 624 24.22 -26.08 2.61
C TYR A 624 25.05 -27.33 2.95
N TYR A 625 26.37 -27.16 3.09
CA TYR A 625 27.31 -28.23 3.45
C TYR A 625 28.43 -27.71 4.34
N TYR A 626 29.08 -28.63 5.08
CA TYR A 626 30.23 -28.31 5.92
C TYR A 626 31.50 -28.12 5.07
N THR A 627 32.15 -26.97 5.26
CA THR A 627 33.48 -26.68 4.70
C THR A 627 34.58 -27.40 5.49
N SER A 628 35.76 -27.46 4.90
CA SER A 628 37.02 -27.93 5.48
C SER A 628 37.40 -27.23 6.81
N THR A 629 36.83 -26.06 7.09
CA THR A 629 36.99 -25.29 8.34
C THR A 629 35.80 -25.43 9.29
N LYS A 630 34.88 -26.37 9.03
CA LYS A 630 33.63 -26.58 9.79
C LYS A 630 32.65 -25.40 9.77
N GLN A 631 32.71 -24.58 8.72
CA GLN A 631 31.72 -23.54 8.46
C GLN A 631 30.59 -24.11 7.59
N CYS A 632 29.40 -23.55 7.68
CA CYS A 632 28.28 -23.96 6.83
C CYS A 632 28.17 -23.04 5.61
N LYS A 633 28.28 -23.59 4.40
CA LYS A 633 28.31 -22.83 3.14
C LYS A 633 27.26 -23.35 2.16
N LEU A 634 26.66 -22.43 1.39
CA LEU A 634 25.71 -22.80 0.33
C LEU A 634 26.43 -23.57 -0.79
N CYS A 635 25.82 -24.65 -1.27
CA CYS A 635 26.29 -25.41 -2.41
C CYS A 635 26.15 -24.60 -3.71
N ASN A 636 27.28 -24.24 -4.32
CA ASN A 636 27.31 -23.46 -5.57
C ASN A 636 27.18 -24.34 -6.84
N ILE A 637 27.19 -25.67 -6.69
CA ILE A 637 27.10 -26.60 -7.83
C ILE A 637 25.62 -26.77 -8.20
N LYS A 638 25.23 -26.22 -9.36
CA LYS A 638 23.87 -26.31 -9.86
C LYS A 638 23.44 -27.78 -10.01
N ASN A 639 22.23 -28.12 -9.54
CA ASN A 639 21.66 -29.47 -9.53
C ASN A 639 22.37 -30.49 -8.61
N CYS A 640 23.29 -30.06 -7.76
CA CYS A 640 23.80 -30.89 -6.66
C CYS A 640 22.82 -30.90 -5.48
N GLN A 641 22.54 -32.07 -4.90
CA GLN A 641 21.76 -32.22 -3.67
C GLN A 641 22.66 -32.13 -2.42
N TYR A 642 23.81 -32.82 -2.44
CA TYR A 642 24.75 -32.87 -1.30
C TYR A 642 26.17 -32.48 -1.74
N CYS A 643 26.56 -31.24 -1.46
CA CYS A 643 27.93 -30.75 -1.68
C CYS A 643 28.86 -31.23 -0.55
N PHE A 644 30.15 -31.29 -0.83
CA PHE A 644 31.20 -31.49 0.17
C PHE A 644 32.53 -30.87 -0.30
N GLU A 645 33.49 -30.68 0.60
CA GLU A 645 34.85 -30.25 0.25
C GLU A 645 35.82 -31.43 0.34
N TYR A 646 36.82 -31.45 -0.54
CA TYR A 646 37.88 -32.46 -0.54
C TYR A 646 39.18 -31.93 -1.14
N LEU A 647 40.30 -32.61 -0.87
CA LEU A 647 41.55 -32.36 -1.57
C LEU A 647 41.74 -33.36 -2.70
N SER A 648 41.92 -32.86 -3.93
CA SER A 648 42.07 -33.70 -5.14
C SER A 648 43.33 -34.58 -5.15
N ASN A 649 44.35 -34.22 -4.37
CA ASN A 649 45.57 -35.01 -4.19
C ASN A 649 45.51 -36.02 -3.01
N ASP A 650 44.55 -35.88 -2.10
CA ASP A 650 44.36 -36.73 -0.93
C ASP A 650 42.88 -36.83 -0.56
N LEU A 651 42.18 -37.81 -1.15
CA LEU A 651 40.74 -38.00 -0.95
C LEU A 651 40.35 -38.35 0.49
N THR A 652 41.30 -38.76 1.35
CA THR A 652 41.04 -39.00 2.77
C THR A 652 40.73 -37.71 3.54
N LYS A 653 41.11 -36.56 2.97
CA LYS A 653 40.74 -35.22 3.44
C LYS A 653 39.50 -34.75 2.70
N CYS A 654 38.34 -35.09 3.26
CA CYS A 654 37.05 -34.61 2.79
C CYS A 654 36.09 -34.37 3.95
N THR A 655 35.00 -33.63 3.69
CA THR A 655 34.02 -33.26 4.73
C THR A 655 32.85 -34.25 4.85
N LEU A 656 32.93 -35.39 4.17
CA LEU A 656 31.85 -36.38 4.09
C LEU A 656 31.74 -37.31 5.31
N TYR A 657 32.69 -37.28 6.24
CA TYR A 657 32.65 -38.09 7.46
C TYR A 657 32.59 -37.22 8.71
N ARG A 658 31.77 -37.65 9.68
CA ARG A 658 31.41 -36.90 10.90
C ARG A 658 32.57 -36.24 11.64
N SER A 659 33.72 -36.91 11.70
CA SER A 659 34.87 -36.51 12.52
C SER A 659 36.08 -36.04 11.70
N PHE A 660 35.85 -35.45 10.52
CA PHE A 660 36.96 -34.93 9.72
C PHE A 660 37.78 -33.89 10.48
N THR A 661 39.09 -34.05 10.38
CA THR A 661 40.05 -33.05 10.86
C THR A 661 40.03 -31.88 9.89
N PRO A 662 39.85 -30.64 10.37
CA PRO A 662 39.94 -29.48 9.50
C PRO A 662 41.24 -29.51 8.68
N PHE A 663 41.15 -29.14 7.41
CA PHE A 663 42.29 -29.11 6.49
C PHE A 663 42.36 -27.77 5.78
N ASN A 664 43.58 -27.37 5.41
CA ASN A 664 43.82 -26.06 4.81
C ASN A 664 43.26 -25.99 3.38
N ILE A 665 42.83 -24.80 2.99
CA ILE A 665 42.48 -24.48 1.61
C ILE A 665 43.80 -24.25 0.85
N ASP A 666 44.19 -25.21 0.01
CA ASP A 666 45.34 -25.13 -0.89
C ASP A 666 44.89 -25.18 -2.37
N GLU A 667 45.84 -25.28 -3.30
CA GLU A 667 45.52 -25.36 -4.74
C GLU A 667 44.79 -26.65 -5.14
N TYR A 668 44.79 -27.68 -4.29
CA TYR A 668 44.12 -28.96 -4.52
C TYR A 668 42.73 -29.01 -3.92
N HIS A 669 42.33 -27.98 -3.18
CA HIS A 669 41.00 -27.84 -2.58
C HIS A 669 39.92 -27.70 -3.65
N GLN A 670 38.91 -28.56 -3.57
CA GLN A 670 37.77 -28.55 -4.49
C GLN A 670 36.46 -28.81 -3.76
N VAL A 671 35.36 -28.33 -4.36
CA VAL A 671 33.99 -28.63 -3.91
C VAL A 671 33.42 -29.72 -4.81
N GLY A 672 33.05 -30.84 -4.20
CA GLY A 672 32.47 -32.02 -4.81
C GLY A 672 30.95 -32.08 -4.66
N CYS A 673 30.30 -32.94 -5.44
CA CYS A 673 28.91 -33.33 -5.23
C CYS A 673 28.80 -34.84 -4.98
N ALA A 674 28.30 -35.23 -3.81
CA ALA A 674 28.10 -36.64 -3.45
C ALA A 674 26.83 -37.23 -4.07
N LEU A 675 25.83 -36.38 -4.36
CA LEU A 675 24.59 -36.78 -5.00
C LEU A 675 24.02 -35.62 -5.84
N CYS A 676 23.90 -35.80 -7.15
CA CYS A 676 23.16 -34.88 -8.01
C CYS A 676 21.66 -35.21 -8.01
N LYS A 677 20.83 -34.27 -8.47
CA LYS A 677 19.41 -34.53 -8.77
C LYS A 677 19.26 -35.63 -9.82
N ASP A 678 18.10 -36.28 -9.85
CA ASP A 678 17.81 -37.35 -10.80
C ASP A 678 18.13 -36.96 -12.25
N ASN A 679 18.73 -37.88 -13.00
CA ASN A 679 19.23 -37.71 -14.38
C ASN A 679 20.46 -36.79 -14.54
N PHE A 680 21.12 -36.41 -13.45
CA PHE A 680 22.41 -35.71 -13.50
C PHE A 680 23.54 -36.61 -12.95
N ILE A 681 24.72 -36.47 -13.55
CA ILE A 681 25.96 -37.15 -13.15
C ILE A 681 26.96 -36.09 -12.73
N TYR A 682 27.60 -36.26 -11.57
CA TYR A 682 28.68 -35.36 -11.16
C TYR A 682 29.97 -35.72 -11.89
N ASP A 683 30.56 -34.74 -12.56
CA ASP A 683 31.83 -34.90 -13.28
C ASP A 683 32.95 -34.19 -12.51
N PHE A 684 33.81 -34.97 -11.85
CA PHE A 684 34.93 -34.44 -11.06
C PHE A 684 35.95 -33.69 -11.92
N THR A 685 36.03 -33.97 -13.22
CA THR A 685 36.95 -33.26 -14.12
C THR A 685 36.44 -31.86 -14.49
N LEU A 686 35.12 -31.67 -14.48
CA LEU A 686 34.45 -30.42 -14.82
C LEU A 686 33.94 -29.65 -13.59
N GLY A 687 33.83 -30.29 -12.43
CA GLY A 687 33.29 -29.70 -11.21
C GLY A 687 31.78 -29.42 -11.24
N ILE A 688 31.01 -30.08 -12.11
CA ILE A 688 29.58 -29.81 -12.32
C ILE A 688 28.71 -31.08 -12.32
N CYS A 689 27.45 -30.96 -11.92
CA CYS A 689 26.41 -31.95 -12.19
C CYS A 689 25.88 -31.74 -13.62
N LYS A 690 26.26 -32.60 -14.57
CA LYS A 690 25.82 -32.51 -15.98
C LYS A 690 24.61 -33.41 -16.23
N TYR A 691 23.70 -32.96 -17.09
CA TYR A 691 22.55 -33.75 -17.50
C TYR A 691 22.99 -34.81 -18.51
N GLU A 692 23.26 -36.02 -18.03
CA GLU A 692 23.75 -37.14 -18.84
C GLU A 692 23.22 -38.43 -18.18
N LYS A 693 22.83 -39.41 -19.00
CA LYS A 693 22.46 -40.74 -18.50
C LYS A 693 23.73 -41.59 -18.31
N PRO A 694 23.76 -42.49 -17.32
CA PRO A 694 24.92 -43.36 -17.14
C PRO A 694 25.25 -44.18 -18.39
N LYS A 695 26.54 -44.27 -18.74
CA LYS A 695 26.99 -45.10 -19.89
C LYS A 695 27.20 -46.56 -19.50
N ILE A 696 27.34 -46.84 -18.21
CA ILE A 696 27.46 -48.20 -17.70
C ILE A 696 26.10 -48.89 -17.82
N ASP A 697 26.06 -50.02 -18.51
CA ASP A 697 24.84 -50.81 -18.69
C ASP A 697 24.19 -51.12 -17.34
N ASN A 698 22.88 -50.90 -17.26
CA ASN A 698 22.06 -51.07 -16.06
C ASN A 698 22.40 -50.14 -14.88
N CYS A 699 23.24 -49.13 -15.06
CA CYS A 699 23.46 -48.11 -14.04
C CYS A 699 22.34 -47.04 -14.07
N ILE A 700 21.81 -46.70 -12.89
CA ILE A 700 20.82 -45.64 -12.69
C ILE A 700 21.51 -44.34 -12.25
N ARG A 701 22.48 -44.45 -11.34
CA ARG A 701 23.21 -43.31 -10.78
C ARG A 701 24.71 -43.57 -10.82
N SER A 702 25.46 -42.64 -11.41
CA SER A 702 26.91 -42.68 -11.49
C SER A 702 27.55 -41.31 -11.24
N TYR A 703 28.87 -41.30 -11.07
CA TYR A 703 29.71 -40.10 -11.14
C TYR A 703 30.94 -40.39 -11.99
N ILE A 704 31.59 -39.36 -12.52
CA ILE A 704 32.84 -39.48 -13.27
C ILE A 704 33.98 -39.04 -12.35
N ASN A 705 34.88 -39.95 -12.01
CA ASN A 705 35.98 -39.70 -11.08
C ASN A 705 37.05 -38.75 -11.66
N LEU A 706 38.07 -38.42 -10.86
CA LEU A 706 39.17 -37.53 -11.25
C LEU A 706 39.99 -38.05 -12.47
N GLN A 707 39.91 -39.35 -12.76
CA GLN A 707 40.56 -39.99 -13.91
C GLN A 707 39.65 -40.02 -15.16
N GLY A 708 38.46 -39.41 -15.11
CA GLY A 708 37.50 -39.41 -16.22
C GLY A 708 36.76 -40.74 -16.39
N GLN A 709 36.84 -41.65 -15.42
CA GLN A 709 36.14 -42.93 -15.45
C GLN A 709 34.79 -42.79 -14.76
N GLU A 710 33.74 -43.26 -15.43
CA GLU A 710 32.41 -43.35 -14.85
C GLU A 710 32.36 -44.51 -13.83
N ILE A 711 31.80 -44.25 -12.65
CA ILE A 711 31.66 -45.18 -11.54
C ILE A 711 30.17 -45.28 -11.19
N CYS A 712 29.63 -46.50 -11.23
CA CYS A 712 28.23 -46.73 -10.87
C CYS A 712 28.03 -46.80 -9.36
N THR A 713 27.03 -46.08 -8.86
CA THR A 713 26.63 -46.07 -7.44
C THR A 713 25.27 -46.70 -7.21
N LEU A 714 24.34 -46.65 -8.17
CA LEU A 714 23.03 -47.32 -8.07
C LEU A 714 22.75 -48.13 -9.33
N SER A 715 22.49 -49.43 -9.17
CA SER A 715 22.16 -50.36 -10.24
C SER A 715 20.65 -50.58 -10.37
N LYS A 716 20.21 -50.83 -11.60
CA LYS A 716 18.85 -51.26 -11.96
C LYS A 716 18.66 -52.76 -11.80
N ILE A 717 19.74 -53.55 -11.89
CA ILE A 717 19.69 -54.99 -11.68
C ILE A 717 19.60 -55.25 -10.17
N GLU A 718 18.76 -56.21 -9.79
CA GLU A 718 18.52 -56.63 -8.39
C GLU A 718 19.66 -57.50 -7.80
N ASP A 719 20.88 -57.29 -8.30
CA ASP A 719 22.12 -57.88 -7.82
C ASP A 719 23.23 -56.82 -7.70
N PHE A 720 24.14 -57.01 -6.75
CA PHE A 720 25.19 -56.05 -6.42
C PHE A 720 26.42 -56.15 -7.35
N THR A 721 26.23 -56.67 -8.58
CA THR A 721 27.35 -56.90 -9.51
C THR A 721 27.82 -55.62 -10.20
N VAL A 722 26.90 -54.69 -10.46
CA VAL A 722 27.17 -53.42 -11.16
C VAL A 722 27.51 -52.29 -10.19
N ALA A 723 26.82 -52.24 -9.05
CA ALA A 723 26.98 -51.20 -8.04
C ALA A 723 26.70 -51.77 -6.64
N PRO A 724 27.23 -51.16 -5.56
CA PRO A 724 26.97 -51.61 -4.20
C PRO A 724 25.57 -51.21 -3.71
N GLU A 725 24.80 -50.42 -4.47
CA GLU A 725 23.40 -50.08 -4.20
C GLU A 725 22.51 -50.59 -5.33
N ILE A 726 21.33 -51.09 -4.96
CA ILE A 726 20.32 -51.58 -5.91
C ILE A 726 18.93 -51.07 -5.50
N ILE A 727 18.02 -51.07 -6.45
CA ILE A 727 16.58 -50.85 -6.23
C ILE A 727 15.82 -52.18 -6.06
N ASN A 728 14.54 -52.11 -5.69
CA ASN A 728 13.65 -53.27 -5.51
C ASN A 728 14.15 -54.29 -4.47
N CYS A 729 14.59 -53.78 -3.32
CA CYS A 729 15.21 -54.59 -2.28
C CYS A 729 14.24 -55.44 -1.44
N GLN A 730 12.95 -55.48 -1.79
CA GLN A 730 11.93 -56.23 -1.04
C GLN A 730 12.25 -57.72 -0.93
N LYS A 731 12.99 -58.28 -1.90
CA LYS A 731 13.48 -59.66 -1.86
C LYS A 731 14.47 -59.91 -0.71
N TYR A 732 15.24 -58.90 -0.32
CA TYR A 732 16.26 -59.00 0.72
C TYR A 732 15.75 -58.49 2.08
N ILE A 733 15.00 -57.39 2.08
CA ILE A 733 14.51 -56.70 3.27
C ILE A 733 13.07 -56.23 3.03
N PRO A 734 12.06 -56.66 3.82
CA PRO A 734 10.68 -56.23 3.65
C PRO A 734 10.49 -54.71 3.71
N ASN A 735 9.60 -54.17 2.87
CA ASN A 735 9.32 -52.74 2.74
C ASN A 735 10.54 -51.88 2.36
N CYS A 736 11.61 -52.48 1.84
CA CYS A 736 12.81 -51.75 1.42
C CYS A 736 12.79 -51.44 -0.08
N LYS A 737 12.83 -50.14 -0.44
CA LYS A 737 12.93 -49.70 -1.83
C LYS A 737 14.36 -49.74 -2.35
N GLN A 738 15.33 -49.28 -1.56
CA GLN A 738 16.75 -49.22 -1.92
C GLN A 738 17.61 -49.77 -0.78
N CYS A 739 18.57 -50.61 -1.14
CA CYS A 739 19.47 -51.24 -0.19
C CYS A 739 20.88 -51.27 -0.74
N LEU A 740 21.83 -51.33 0.20
CA LEU A 740 23.25 -51.30 -0.06
C LEU A 740 23.89 -52.60 0.45
N GLN A 741 24.88 -53.12 -0.27
CA GLN A 741 25.76 -54.18 0.21
C GLN A 741 27.08 -53.56 0.69
N THR A 742 27.33 -53.67 1.99
CA THR A 742 28.60 -53.22 2.59
C THR A 742 29.78 -54.06 2.10
N PRO A 743 31.03 -53.59 2.26
CA PRO A 743 32.23 -54.39 1.98
C PRO A 743 32.29 -55.72 2.75
N GLN A 744 31.65 -55.81 3.92
CA GLN A 744 31.48 -57.06 4.69
C GLN A 744 30.37 -57.97 4.14
N LYS A 745 29.80 -57.67 2.98
CA LYS A 745 28.67 -58.37 2.35
C LYS A 745 27.36 -58.34 3.15
N VAL A 746 27.25 -57.45 4.14
CA VAL A 746 25.99 -57.21 4.87
C VAL A 746 25.10 -56.29 4.05
N ILE A 747 23.86 -56.71 3.81
CA ILE A 747 22.84 -55.92 3.11
C ILE A 747 22.09 -55.07 4.13
N LYS A 748 21.94 -53.77 3.85
CA LYS A 748 21.19 -52.82 4.69
C LYS A 748 20.24 -52.01 3.83
N CYS A 749 19.03 -51.77 4.32
CA CYS A 749 18.12 -50.83 3.70
C CYS A 749 18.55 -49.40 3.99
N ILE A 750 18.57 -48.56 2.95
CA ILE A 750 18.87 -47.13 3.07
C ILE A 750 17.61 -46.27 2.83
N LEU A 751 16.67 -46.77 2.03
CA LEU A 751 15.40 -46.10 1.73
C LEU A 751 14.25 -47.11 1.75
N CYS A 752 13.29 -46.89 2.65
CA CYS A 752 12.11 -47.73 2.79
C CYS A 752 10.93 -47.25 1.93
N GLU A 753 9.86 -48.04 1.90
CA GLU A 753 8.58 -47.69 1.30
C GLU A 753 7.85 -46.58 2.06
N ASP A 754 6.84 -45.97 1.43
CA ASP A 754 6.09 -44.86 2.02
C ASP A 754 5.44 -45.30 3.35
N GLY A 755 5.63 -44.51 4.41
CA GLY A 755 5.18 -44.79 5.76
C GLY A 755 6.18 -45.58 6.64
N TYR A 756 7.38 -45.89 6.12
CA TYR A 756 8.43 -46.62 6.84
C TYR A 756 9.71 -45.79 7.02
N SER A 757 10.51 -46.18 8.01
CA SER A 757 11.79 -45.62 8.41
C SER A 757 12.91 -46.65 8.23
N SER A 758 14.07 -46.24 7.70
CA SER A 758 15.25 -47.11 7.59
C SER A 758 16.11 -47.01 8.86
N SER A 759 16.47 -48.16 9.43
CA SER A 759 17.26 -48.23 10.66
C SER A 759 18.76 -48.21 10.38
N LEU A 760 19.50 -47.27 10.98
CA LEU A 760 20.96 -47.26 11.00
C LEU A 760 21.51 -48.49 11.73
N THR A 761 20.81 -48.92 12.77
CA THR A 761 21.25 -49.98 13.67
C THR A 761 21.07 -51.35 13.07
N SER A 762 19.84 -51.68 12.69
CA SER A 762 19.51 -53.01 12.17
C SER A 762 19.66 -53.13 10.65
N GLY A 763 19.63 -52.01 9.92
CA GLY A 763 19.51 -52.01 8.46
C GLY A 763 18.13 -52.45 7.95
N GLN A 764 17.14 -52.63 8.84
CA GLN A 764 15.77 -53.04 8.48
C GLN A 764 14.84 -51.82 8.35
N CYS A 765 13.66 -52.03 7.76
CA CYS A 765 12.59 -51.04 7.72
C CYS A 765 11.58 -51.28 8.85
N TYR A 766 11.17 -50.21 9.52
CA TYR A 766 10.07 -50.23 10.50
C TYR A 766 9.12 -49.06 10.28
N LYS A 767 7.93 -49.06 10.88
CA LYS A 767 6.92 -48.03 10.62
C LYS A 767 7.40 -46.66 11.12
N CYS A 768 7.31 -45.62 10.28
CA CYS A 768 7.68 -44.28 10.72
C CYS A 768 6.67 -43.76 11.76
N THR A 769 7.21 -43.14 12.81
CA THR A 769 6.43 -42.60 13.93
C THR A 769 5.99 -41.14 13.75
N ILE A 770 6.58 -40.43 12.78
CA ILE A 770 6.33 -39.01 12.53
C ILE A 770 5.06 -38.84 11.69
N GLU A 771 4.09 -38.09 12.23
CA GLU A 771 2.83 -37.79 11.53
C GLU A 771 3.09 -36.98 10.25
N ASN A 772 2.34 -37.26 9.18
CA ASN A 772 2.47 -36.63 7.86
C ASN A 772 3.84 -36.78 7.17
N ALA A 773 4.75 -37.57 7.75
CA ALA A 773 5.96 -37.99 7.05
C ALA A 773 5.61 -39.08 6.03
N LYS A 774 6.17 -38.95 4.83
CA LYS A 774 6.07 -39.94 3.75
C LYS A 774 7.20 -40.96 3.85
N ILE A 775 8.42 -40.51 4.09
CA ILE A 775 9.60 -41.37 4.28
C ILE A 775 10.42 -40.83 5.46
N CYS A 776 10.88 -41.74 6.31
CA CYS A 776 11.76 -41.42 7.43
C CYS A 776 13.08 -42.20 7.31
N ILE A 777 14.13 -41.67 7.91
CA ILE A 777 15.44 -42.31 7.95
C ILE A 777 16.00 -42.05 9.36
N GLU A 778 16.53 -43.08 10.02
CA GLU A 778 17.25 -42.87 11.29
C GLU A 778 18.50 -42.00 11.05
N GLY A 779 18.70 -41.00 11.90
CA GLY A 779 19.88 -40.13 11.88
C GLY A 779 20.22 -39.62 13.28
N ASP A 780 21.39 -39.02 13.44
CA ASP A 780 21.74 -38.30 14.66
C ASP A 780 20.91 -37.00 14.72
N TYR A 781 20.02 -36.90 15.70
CA TYR A 781 19.14 -35.74 15.91
C TYR A 781 19.89 -34.41 15.97
N ILE A 782 21.08 -34.39 16.59
CA ILE A 782 21.86 -33.17 16.79
C ILE A 782 22.48 -32.73 15.47
N LEU A 783 22.95 -33.68 14.66
CA LEU A 783 23.63 -33.39 13.40
C LEU A 783 22.68 -33.32 12.20
N LYS A 784 21.49 -33.91 12.31
CA LYS A 784 20.52 -34.10 11.23
C LYS A 784 21.18 -34.71 9.99
N ASP A 785 21.81 -35.86 10.19
CA ASP A 785 22.64 -36.54 9.20
C ASP A 785 21.95 -37.75 8.56
N GLU A 786 20.62 -37.79 8.54
CA GLU A 786 19.85 -38.85 7.89
C GLU A 786 20.17 -38.99 6.39
N TRP A 787 20.48 -37.87 5.73
CA TRP A 787 20.87 -37.83 4.32
C TRP A 787 22.12 -38.66 4.01
N VAL A 788 22.97 -38.91 5.00
CA VAL A 788 24.20 -39.69 4.82
C VAL A 788 23.91 -41.13 4.43
N GLN A 789 22.72 -41.66 4.76
CA GLN A 789 22.31 -42.99 4.29
C GLN A 789 22.19 -43.07 2.77
N LEU A 790 21.80 -41.98 2.12
CA LEU A 790 21.56 -41.95 0.67
C LEU A 790 22.83 -41.84 -0.16
N ILE A 791 23.95 -41.48 0.47
CA ILE A 791 25.26 -41.36 -0.19
C ILE A 791 26.22 -42.49 0.20
N GLN A 792 25.78 -43.50 0.96
CA GLN A 792 26.66 -44.59 1.41
C GLN A 792 27.38 -45.30 0.26
N SER A 793 26.67 -45.55 -0.85
CA SER A 793 27.26 -46.16 -2.03
C SER A 793 28.35 -45.29 -2.66
N PHE A 794 28.10 -43.98 -2.72
CA PHE A 794 29.10 -43.01 -3.14
C PHE A 794 30.30 -43.04 -2.19
N LEU A 795 30.10 -43.07 -0.87
CA LEU A 795 31.19 -43.16 0.12
C LEU A 795 32.01 -44.44 -0.02
N ILE A 796 31.38 -45.59 -0.29
CA ILE A 796 32.08 -46.87 -0.51
C ILE A 796 33.00 -46.79 -1.72
N GLN A 797 32.54 -46.17 -2.80
CA GLN A 797 33.30 -46.05 -4.05
C GLN A 797 34.34 -44.92 -4.01
N PHE A 798 34.05 -43.83 -3.31
CA PHE A 798 34.91 -42.65 -3.21
C PHE A 798 35.98 -42.79 -2.12
N LEU A 799 35.65 -43.44 -0.99
CA LEU A 799 36.52 -43.63 0.19
C LEU A 799 36.64 -45.12 0.54
N PRO A 800 37.36 -45.93 -0.26
CA PRO A 800 37.38 -47.39 -0.11
C PRO A 800 37.85 -47.89 1.27
N ASN A 801 38.60 -47.08 2.03
CA ASN A 801 39.11 -47.43 3.36
C ASN A 801 38.45 -46.67 4.53
N GLN A 802 37.51 -45.76 4.26
CA GLN A 802 36.85 -44.91 5.27
C GLN A 802 35.35 -44.71 4.95
N TYR A 803 34.68 -45.78 4.54
CA TYR A 803 33.32 -45.72 4.00
C TYR A 803 32.20 -45.69 5.05
N MET A 804 32.48 -46.02 6.31
CA MET A 804 31.45 -45.98 7.36
C MET A 804 31.39 -44.59 7.99
N TYR A 805 30.28 -43.90 7.76
CA TYR A 805 29.94 -42.73 8.55
C TYR A 805 29.69 -43.18 10.00
N PRO A 806 30.50 -42.72 10.99
CA PRO A 806 30.41 -43.25 12.34
C PRO A 806 29.08 -42.83 12.97
N LYS A 807 28.38 -43.83 13.52
CA LYS A 807 27.16 -43.62 14.29
C LYS A 807 27.43 -42.75 15.50
N SER A 808 26.39 -42.09 16.01
CA SER A 808 26.47 -41.45 17.32
C SER A 808 26.90 -42.48 18.37
N ASN A 809 27.88 -42.10 19.20
CA ASN A 809 28.25 -42.89 20.38
C ASN A 809 27.12 -42.89 21.45
N ILE A 810 26.11 -42.05 21.26
CA ILE A 810 24.98 -41.86 22.15
C ILE A 810 23.73 -42.37 21.42
N GLU A 811 23.30 -43.60 21.72
CA GLU A 811 22.16 -44.26 21.04
C GLU A 811 20.87 -43.43 21.08
N ARG A 812 20.62 -42.70 22.19
CA ARG A 812 19.45 -41.82 22.32
C ARG A 812 19.41 -40.65 21.32
N ASN A 813 20.51 -40.36 20.63
CA ASN A 813 20.53 -39.34 19.59
C ASN A 813 20.07 -39.92 18.24
N ILE A 814 20.01 -41.24 18.08
CA ILE A 814 19.55 -41.87 16.84
C ILE A 814 18.03 -41.93 16.90
N ILE A 815 17.37 -41.09 16.09
CA ILE A 815 15.91 -41.02 16.02
C ILE A 815 15.42 -41.03 14.57
N ASP A 816 14.13 -41.28 14.37
CA ASP A 816 13.46 -41.04 13.09
C ASP A 816 13.57 -39.56 12.71
N LEU A 817 14.06 -39.27 11.50
CA LEU A 817 14.02 -37.94 10.90
C LEU A 817 13.22 -38.00 9.59
N PRO A 818 12.33 -37.03 9.33
CA PRO A 818 11.49 -37.04 8.14
C PRO A 818 12.34 -36.64 6.94
N PHE A 819 12.58 -37.60 6.05
CA PHE A 819 13.32 -37.36 4.81
C PHE A 819 12.41 -36.73 3.74
N GLU A 820 11.18 -37.24 3.61
CA GLU A 820 10.16 -36.70 2.71
C GLU A 820 8.84 -36.57 3.47
N CYS A 821 8.18 -35.41 3.39
CA CYS A 821 6.84 -35.21 3.94
C CYS A 821 5.75 -35.46 2.89
N GLN A 822 4.52 -35.71 3.32
CA GLN A 822 3.35 -35.78 2.43
C GLN A 822 3.11 -34.44 1.71
N GLN A 823 2.39 -34.48 0.58
CA GLN A 823 2.10 -33.28 -0.21
C GLN A 823 1.41 -32.20 0.62
N GLY A 824 1.94 -30.98 0.59
CA GLY A 824 1.44 -29.85 1.38
C GLY A 824 2.07 -29.72 2.77
N PHE A 825 3.06 -30.55 3.13
CA PHE A 825 3.79 -30.50 4.39
C PHE A 825 5.30 -30.33 4.14
N LYS A 826 6.02 -29.75 5.11
CA LYS A 826 7.48 -29.64 5.12
C LYS A 826 8.05 -29.87 6.54
N PRO A 827 9.32 -30.32 6.66
CA PRO A 827 9.95 -30.53 7.95
C PRO A 827 10.20 -29.20 8.67
N ASP A 828 9.83 -29.14 9.95
CA ASP A 828 10.11 -28.05 10.87
C ASP A 828 11.54 -28.15 11.47
N PRO A 829 12.01 -27.15 12.25
CA PRO A 829 13.31 -27.18 12.90
C PRO A 829 13.48 -28.32 13.92
N PHE A 830 12.40 -28.94 14.36
CA PHE A 830 12.38 -30.06 15.30
C PHE A 830 12.21 -31.41 14.60
N SER A 831 12.24 -31.43 13.26
CA SER A 831 12.10 -32.63 12.44
C SER A 831 10.69 -33.27 12.50
N ASN A 832 9.64 -32.45 12.54
CA ASN A 832 8.24 -32.86 12.33
C ASN A 832 7.73 -32.36 10.98
N CYS A 833 6.85 -33.12 10.32
CA CYS A 833 6.19 -32.65 9.09
C CYS A 833 4.96 -31.78 9.43
N ILE A 834 5.10 -30.46 9.28
CA ILE A 834 4.01 -29.50 9.52
C ILE A 834 3.47 -28.93 8.21
N LYS A 835 2.22 -28.49 8.22
CA LYS A 835 1.53 -27.98 7.02
C LYS A 835 2.25 -26.74 6.48
N TYR A 836 2.67 -26.81 5.22
CA TYR A 836 3.35 -25.73 4.52
C TYR A 836 2.35 -24.68 4.02
N CYS A 837 2.84 -23.49 3.64
CA CYS A 837 2.00 -22.47 3.01
C CYS A 837 1.39 -22.98 1.70
N ASP A 838 0.25 -22.39 1.32
CA ASP A 838 -0.38 -22.71 0.04
C ASP A 838 0.46 -22.26 -1.17
N SER A 839 0.08 -22.70 -2.37
CA SER A 839 0.78 -22.35 -3.62
C SER A 839 0.69 -20.88 -3.98
N ASN A 840 -0.22 -20.13 -3.34
CA ASN A 840 -0.40 -18.70 -3.58
C ASN A 840 0.53 -17.86 -2.72
N CYS A 841 1.31 -18.48 -1.82
CA CYS A 841 2.31 -17.80 -1.03
C CYS A 841 3.65 -17.70 -1.79
N LEU A 842 4.15 -16.47 -1.98
CA LEU A 842 5.45 -16.24 -2.65
C LEU A 842 6.64 -16.55 -1.72
N SER A 843 6.49 -16.26 -0.43
CA SER A 843 7.55 -16.44 0.57
C SER A 843 6.96 -16.99 1.85
N CYS A 844 7.34 -18.21 2.21
CA CYS A 844 6.82 -18.95 3.36
C CYS A 844 7.94 -19.14 4.38
N LYS A 845 7.76 -18.65 5.60
CA LYS A 845 8.78 -18.68 6.66
C LYS A 845 8.19 -19.18 7.97
N ILE A 846 9.02 -19.83 8.78
CA ILE A 846 8.72 -20.13 10.18
C ILE A 846 9.14 -18.90 10.97
N THR A 847 8.26 -18.39 11.84
CA THR A 847 8.59 -17.26 12.71
C THR A 847 9.18 -17.78 14.01
N ASP A 848 10.09 -17.01 14.60
CA ASP A 848 10.73 -17.37 15.88
C ASP A 848 9.69 -17.51 17.01
N ASP A 849 8.60 -16.75 16.95
CA ASP A 849 7.55 -16.73 17.97
C ASP A 849 6.67 -17.99 17.97
N GLN A 850 6.49 -18.64 16.82
CA GLN A 850 5.72 -19.89 16.68
C GLN A 850 6.45 -20.86 15.75
N PRO A 851 7.47 -21.57 16.26
CA PRO A 851 8.33 -22.44 15.46
C PRO A 851 7.62 -23.68 14.88
N TYR A 852 6.35 -23.87 15.23
CA TYR A 852 5.51 -25.00 14.82
C TYR A 852 4.53 -24.65 13.68
N LYS A 853 4.62 -23.44 13.09
CA LYS A 853 3.74 -23.02 12.01
C LYS A 853 4.49 -22.25 10.92
N TYR A 854 4.13 -22.54 9.68
CA TYR A 854 4.55 -21.75 8.53
C TYR A 854 3.63 -20.54 8.34
N TYR A 855 4.23 -19.38 8.15
CA TYR A 855 3.55 -18.12 7.85
C TYR A 855 3.92 -17.65 6.45
N CYS A 856 2.93 -17.13 5.74
CA CYS A 856 3.18 -16.52 4.46
C CYS A 856 3.62 -15.07 4.68
N THR A 857 4.89 -14.77 4.41
CA THR A 857 5.44 -13.41 4.56
C THR A 857 5.24 -12.55 3.33
N GLU A 858 5.07 -13.17 2.15
CA GLU A 858 4.83 -12.45 0.90
C GLU A 858 3.71 -13.10 0.11
N CYS A 859 2.69 -12.31 -0.22
CA CYS A 859 1.60 -12.70 -1.08
C CYS A 859 1.69 -11.93 -2.41
N PRO A 860 1.23 -12.51 -3.53
CA PRO A 860 1.24 -11.85 -4.82
C PRO A 860 0.34 -10.61 -4.81
N LEU A 861 0.69 -9.60 -5.59
CA LEU A 861 -0.13 -8.39 -5.75
C LEU A 861 -1.50 -8.74 -6.34
N ASP A 862 -2.56 -8.07 -5.88
CA ASP A 862 -3.87 -8.11 -6.55
C ASP A 862 -3.86 -7.19 -7.80
N TYR A 863 -4.89 -7.30 -8.64
CA TYR A 863 -5.13 -6.56 -9.89
C TYR A 863 -4.87 -5.03 -9.77
N SER A 864 -5.05 -4.45 -8.58
CA SER A 864 -4.82 -3.02 -8.31
C SER A 864 -3.38 -2.65 -7.94
N LYS A 865 -2.41 -3.58 -7.97
CA LYS A 865 -0.99 -3.36 -7.63
C LYS A 865 -0.73 -2.74 -6.25
N LEU A 866 -1.68 -2.84 -5.31
CA LEU A 866 -1.48 -2.35 -3.95
C LEU A 866 -0.80 -3.43 -3.10
N PRO A 867 0.27 -3.08 -2.35
CA PRO A 867 0.89 -4.00 -1.42
C PRO A 867 -0.01 -4.11 -0.20
N VAL A 868 -0.35 -5.35 0.16
CA VAL A 868 -0.72 -5.86 1.49
C VAL A 868 -1.89 -6.83 1.33
N ARG A 869 -1.59 -8.11 1.54
CA ARG A 869 -2.58 -9.14 1.88
C ARG A 869 -2.29 -9.56 3.30
N SER A 870 -3.32 -9.78 4.11
CA SER A 870 -3.15 -10.45 5.39
C SER A 870 -2.88 -11.93 5.15
N SER A 871 -1.91 -12.48 5.87
CA SER A 871 -1.70 -13.92 5.93
C SER A 871 -2.35 -14.47 7.19
N GLU A 872 -3.21 -15.47 7.07
CA GLU A 872 -3.71 -16.21 8.22
C GLU A 872 -3.38 -17.70 8.00
N GLN A 873 -2.60 -18.27 8.92
CA GLN A 873 -2.21 -19.70 8.91
C GLN A 873 -1.54 -20.16 7.59
N GLY A 874 -0.63 -19.38 7.04
CA GLY A 874 0.11 -19.76 5.82
C GLY A 874 -0.71 -19.65 4.53
N LYS A 875 -1.91 -19.05 4.56
CA LYS A 875 -2.71 -18.71 3.38
C LYS A 875 -2.72 -17.21 3.15
N CYS A 876 -2.69 -16.81 1.89
CA CYS A 876 -2.92 -15.43 1.50
C CYS A 876 -4.43 -15.17 1.45
N LEU A 877 -4.94 -14.32 2.36
CA LEU A 877 -6.35 -13.94 2.33
C LEU A 877 -6.60 -12.92 1.22
N LYS A 878 -7.72 -13.09 0.52
CA LYS A 878 -8.25 -12.08 -0.41
C LYS A 878 -9.18 -11.17 0.38
N CYS A 879 -8.79 -9.90 0.55
CA CYS A 879 -9.62 -8.93 1.25
C CYS A 879 -10.69 -8.33 0.33
N PRO A 880 -11.84 -7.89 0.88
CA PRO A 880 -12.81 -7.08 0.14
C PRO A 880 -12.18 -5.83 -0.48
N GLN A 881 -12.77 -5.32 -1.56
CA GLN A 881 -12.22 -4.21 -2.37
C GLN A 881 -11.87 -2.94 -1.56
N LEU A 882 -12.56 -2.69 -0.44
CA LEU A 882 -12.36 -1.51 0.39
C LEU A 882 -11.33 -1.71 1.52
N CYS A 883 -10.67 -2.86 1.58
CA CYS A 883 -9.84 -3.24 2.71
C CYS A 883 -8.45 -3.71 2.27
N SER A 884 -7.39 -3.13 2.84
CA SER A 884 -6.00 -3.55 2.59
C SER A 884 -5.57 -4.68 3.52
N VAL A 885 -5.96 -4.65 4.80
CA VAL A 885 -5.69 -5.72 5.78
C VAL A 885 -7.00 -6.22 6.36
N CYS A 886 -7.29 -7.51 6.19
CA CYS A 886 -8.50 -8.12 6.70
C CYS A 886 -8.23 -9.36 7.56
N LYS A 887 -9.21 -9.78 8.37
CA LYS A 887 -9.18 -11.01 9.19
C LYS A 887 -10.48 -11.78 9.02
N THR A 888 -10.44 -13.11 9.06
CA THR A 888 -11.66 -13.94 9.06
C THR A 888 -12.54 -13.62 10.29
N ARG A 889 -13.86 -13.65 10.11
CA ARG A 889 -14.85 -13.57 11.21
C ARG A 889 -15.34 -14.97 11.57
N THR A 890 -15.79 -15.16 12.80
CA THR A 890 -16.50 -16.39 13.17
C THR A 890 -17.92 -16.38 12.60
N GLU A 891 -18.52 -17.55 12.41
CA GLU A 891 -19.90 -17.66 11.92
C GLU A 891 -20.91 -16.96 12.85
N GLU A 892 -20.63 -16.96 14.16
CA GLU A 892 -21.42 -16.27 15.19
C GLU A 892 -21.37 -14.74 15.02
N GLU A 893 -20.19 -14.16 14.79
CA GLU A 893 -20.03 -12.73 14.50
C GLU A 893 -20.79 -12.34 13.22
N ILE A 894 -20.73 -13.17 12.19
CA ILE A 894 -21.42 -12.95 10.91
C ILE A 894 -22.93 -12.93 11.12
N LYS A 895 -23.48 -13.92 11.84
CA LYS A 895 -24.91 -14.01 12.15
C LYS A 895 -25.38 -12.87 13.05
N MET A 896 -24.55 -12.35 13.94
CA MET A 896 -24.87 -11.19 14.77
C MET A 896 -24.98 -9.91 13.94
N ILE A 897 -24.12 -9.73 12.93
CA ILE A 897 -24.15 -8.57 12.02
C ILE A 897 -25.31 -8.70 11.03
N ASN A 898 -25.49 -9.87 10.43
CA ASN A 898 -26.55 -10.16 9.48
C ASN A 898 -27.05 -11.61 9.64
N PRO A 899 -28.16 -11.83 10.35
CA PRO A 899 -28.70 -13.17 10.62
C PRO A 899 -29.11 -13.96 9.36
N GLN A 900 -29.30 -13.27 8.23
CA GLN A 900 -29.73 -13.86 6.95
C GLN A 900 -28.57 -14.11 5.99
N PHE A 901 -27.32 -13.82 6.39
CA PHE A 901 -26.17 -13.99 5.51
C PHE A 901 -25.86 -15.47 5.30
N ILE A 902 -25.91 -15.93 4.04
CA ILE A 902 -25.57 -17.30 3.67
C ILE A 902 -24.06 -17.38 3.44
N LEU A 903 -23.36 -18.06 4.34
CA LEU A 903 -21.93 -18.27 4.24
C LEU A 903 -21.62 -19.42 3.27
N THR A 904 -21.00 -19.10 2.15
CA THR A 904 -20.43 -20.04 1.17
C THR A 904 -18.95 -19.71 0.96
N ASP A 905 -18.18 -20.60 0.33
CA ASP A 905 -16.77 -20.33 0.01
C ASP A 905 -16.59 -19.06 -0.85
N GLU A 906 -17.56 -18.75 -1.71
CA GLU A 906 -17.56 -17.56 -2.56
C GLU A 906 -17.95 -16.27 -1.81
N THR A 907 -18.82 -16.37 -0.79
CA THR A 907 -19.29 -15.20 -0.04
C THR A 907 -18.47 -14.92 1.21
N ALA A 908 -17.67 -15.89 1.68
CA ALA A 908 -16.88 -15.80 2.90
C ALA A 908 -15.98 -14.57 2.94
N TYR A 909 -15.34 -14.21 1.83
CA TYR A 909 -14.39 -13.09 1.83
C TYR A 909 -15.04 -11.72 2.09
N TYR A 910 -16.32 -11.52 1.72
CA TYR A 910 -17.07 -10.29 2.04
C TYR A 910 -17.37 -10.15 3.53
N THR A 911 -17.28 -11.25 4.28
CA THR A 911 -17.53 -11.26 5.73
C THR A 911 -16.28 -10.97 6.55
N PHE A 912 -15.13 -10.71 5.93
CA PHE A 912 -13.90 -10.46 6.66
C PHE A 912 -13.92 -9.11 7.38
N LYS A 913 -13.34 -9.09 8.59
CA LYS A 913 -13.14 -7.89 9.40
C LYS A 913 -12.00 -7.08 8.83
N CYS A 914 -12.26 -5.83 8.48
CA CYS A 914 -11.24 -4.91 8.01
C CYS A 914 -10.48 -4.29 9.18
N LEU A 915 -9.15 -4.44 9.15
CA LEU A 915 -8.21 -3.90 10.13
C LEU A 915 -7.51 -2.64 9.61
N GLN A 916 -7.31 -2.57 8.29
CA GLN A 916 -6.73 -1.40 7.63
C GLN A 916 -7.47 -1.11 6.33
N ARG A 917 -7.88 0.15 6.16
CA ARG A 917 -8.58 0.60 4.96
C ARG A 917 -7.66 0.52 3.74
N ALA A 918 -8.22 0.34 2.56
CA ALA A 918 -7.46 0.61 1.33
C ALA A 918 -6.97 2.08 1.33
N PRO A 919 -5.87 2.40 0.63
CA PRO A 919 -5.24 3.73 0.63
C PRO A 919 -6.10 4.75 -0.12
N ASP A 920 -7.21 5.09 0.51
CA ASP A 920 -8.22 6.02 0.05
C ASP A 920 -8.81 6.69 1.30
N ASP A 921 -8.70 8.01 1.37
CA ASP A 921 -9.09 8.78 2.55
C ASP A 921 -10.60 8.76 2.80
N ASN A 922 -11.37 8.43 1.77
CA ASN A 922 -12.81 8.28 1.79
C ASN A 922 -13.26 6.93 2.32
N ILE A 923 -12.36 5.97 2.56
CA ILE A 923 -12.74 4.71 3.18
C ILE A 923 -12.69 4.85 4.70
N VAL A 924 -13.80 4.58 5.39
CA VAL A 924 -13.86 4.56 6.85
C VAL A 924 -14.14 3.13 7.31
N ILE A 925 -13.45 2.72 8.38
CA ILE A 925 -13.72 1.45 9.05
C ILE A 925 -14.66 1.73 10.21
N ASP A 926 -15.82 1.07 10.23
CA ASP A 926 -16.68 1.03 11.41
C ASP A 926 -15.85 0.53 12.61
N PRO A 927 -15.62 1.35 13.65
CA PRO A 927 -14.70 1.01 14.73
C PRO A 927 -15.21 -0.16 15.59
N GLN A 928 -16.51 -0.44 15.61
CA GLN A 928 -17.08 -1.54 16.38
C GLN A 928 -17.03 -2.85 15.60
N ASN A 929 -17.54 -2.82 14.37
CA ASN A 929 -17.71 -4.04 13.59
C ASN A 929 -16.50 -4.35 12.70
N GLY A 930 -15.64 -3.38 12.41
CA GLY A 930 -14.54 -3.50 11.45
C GLY A 930 -15.06 -3.68 10.02
N ILE A 931 -16.15 -3.03 9.64
CA ILE A 931 -16.70 -3.05 8.28
C ILE A 931 -16.15 -1.82 7.56
N ALA A 932 -15.39 -2.03 6.48
CA ALA A 932 -14.94 -0.94 5.62
C ALA A 932 -16.09 -0.47 4.74
N LYS A 933 -16.33 0.84 4.72
CA LYS A 933 -17.32 1.52 3.88
C LYS A 933 -16.62 2.64 3.13
N TYR A 934 -17.07 2.91 1.91
CA TYR A 934 -16.59 4.04 1.12
C TYR A 934 -17.54 5.22 1.37
N CYS A 935 -16.99 6.37 1.70
CA CYS A 935 -17.70 7.55 2.16
C CYS A 935 -17.33 8.69 1.22
N TYR A 936 -18.29 9.32 0.55
CA TYR A 936 -17.98 10.36 -0.44
C TYR A 936 -17.30 11.60 0.17
N GLU A 937 -17.37 11.78 1.49
CA GLU A 937 -16.61 12.77 2.27
C GLU A 937 -16.12 12.15 3.59
N SER A 938 -15.14 12.78 4.25
CA SER A 938 -14.50 12.35 5.50
C SER A 938 -15.42 12.01 6.70
N VAL A 939 -16.73 12.27 6.60
CA VAL A 939 -17.75 11.96 7.62
C VAL A 939 -18.73 10.93 7.04
N CYS A 940 -18.60 9.68 7.46
CA CYS A 940 -19.34 8.54 6.90
C CYS A 940 -20.71 8.26 7.54
N THR A 941 -21.38 9.28 8.09
CA THR A 941 -22.69 9.10 8.72
C THR A 941 -23.80 9.35 7.70
N ASP A 942 -23.92 8.48 6.70
CA ASP A 942 -24.96 8.53 5.65
C ASP A 942 -26.39 8.29 6.18
N THR A 943 -26.49 7.87 7.43
CA THR A 943 -27.74 7.77 8.15
C THR A 943 -27.56 8.38 9.52
N ILE A 944 -28.34 9.42 9.80
CA ILE A 944 -28.40 10.01 11.13
C ILE A 944 -29.73 9.59 11.74
N GLN A 945 -29.67 8.96 12.90
CA GLN A 945 -30.85 8.51 13.64
C GLN A 945 -31.01 9.27 14.94
N TYR A 946 -32.21 9.77 15.20
CA TYR A 946 -32.59 10.37 16.47
C TYR A 946 -33.76 9.61 17.05
N GLN A 947 -33.59 9.14 18.28
CA GLN A 947 -34.70 8.65 19.07
C GLN A 947 -35.26 9.82 19.87
N PHE A 948 -36.56 10.07 19.77
CA PHE A 948 -37.24 11.04 20.61
C PHE A 948 -38.53 10.46 21.18
N ASP A 949 -38.79 10.81 22.44
CA ASP A 949 -40.01 10.45 23.16
C ASP A 949 -40.86 11.71 23.30
N ALA A 950 -41.90 11.80 22.50
CA ALA A 950 -42.86 12.88 22.51
C ALA A 950 -43.96 12.60 23.56
N ASN A 951 -43.59 12.46 24.84
CA ASN A 951 -44.55 12.16 25.90
C ASN A 951 -45.29 13.41 26.41
N PHE A 952 -46.34 13.80 25.70
CA PHE A 952 -47.10 15.03 25.97
C PHE A 952 -48.03 15.01 27.20
N ARG A 953 -48.27 13.84 27.81
CA ARG A 953 -49.02 13.81 29.09
C ARG A 953 -48.27 14.54 30.20
N SER A 954 -46.94 14.59 30.12
CA SER A 954 -46.09 15.36 31.05
C SER A 954 -46.16 16.88 30.81
N LEU A 955 -46.24 17.32 29.54
CA LEU A 955 -46.33 18.73 29.15
C LEU A 955 -47.65 19.38 29.57
N LYS A 956 -48.76 18.62 29.57
CA LYS A 956 -50.08 19.13 29.98
C LYS A 956 -50.15 19.48 31.48
N ASN A 957 -49.32 18.85 32.32
CA ASN A 957 -49.33 19.05 33.77
C ASN A 957 -48.35 20.14 34.25
N ASN A 958 -47.35 20.50 33.44
CA ASN A 958 -46.35 21.53 33.78
C ASN A 958 -46.64 22.91 33.17
N CYS A 959 -47.70 23.05 32.36
CA CYS A 959 -48.00 24.27 31.62
C CYS A 959 -49.36 24.85 32.05
N LEU A 960 -49.36 25.58 33.16
CA LEU A 960 -50.50 26.42 33.60
C LEU A 960 -50.43 27.85 33.06
N ASP A 961 -49.36 28.23 32.36
CA ASP A 961 -49.30 29.47 31.59
C ASP A 961 -49.65 29.18 30.12
N GLU A 962 -50.63 29.91 29.58
CA GLU A 962 -51.17 29.77 28.21
C GLU A 962 -50.16 30.07 27.08
N ASN A 963 -48.90 30.29 27.41
CA ASN A 963 -47.88 30.70 26.49
C ASN A 963 -46.72 29.68 26.46
N GLN A 964 -46.56 29.08 25.27
CA GLN A 964 -45.28 28.69 24.67
C GLN A 964 -44.72 27.29 24.97
N TYR A 965 -44.92 26.35 24.04
CA TYR A 965 -43.91 25.32 23.70
C TYR A 965 -44.03 24.95 22.21
N GLN A 966 -42.89 24.83 21.53
CA GLN A 966 -42.77 24.34 20.15
C GLN A 966 -41.74 23.23 20.04
N ILE A 967 -41.91 22.33 19.07
CA ILE A 967 -40.89 21.37 18.64
C ILE A 967 -40.54 21.68 17.18
N TRP A 968 -39.25 21.83 16.91
CA TRP A 968 -38.67 22.19 15.60
C TRP A 968 -37.94 21.00 14.99
N ASN A 969 -38.36 20.56 13.81
CA ASN A 969 -37.59 19.64 12.98
C ASN A 969 -37.17 20.38 11.70
N SER A 970 -35.93 20.88 11.64
CA SER A 970 -35.38 21.58 10.48
C SER A 970 -34.29 20.74 9.81
N LEU A 971 -34.52 20.35 8.55
CA LEU A 971 -33.59 19.61 7.71
C LEU A 971 -33.19 20.47 6.50
N TYR A 972 -31.89 20.53 6.22
CA TYR A 972 -31.34 21.16 5.04
C TYR A 972 -30.67 20.09 4.20
N PHE A 973 -30.68 20.26 2.90
CA PHE A 973 -29.90 19.39 2.02
C PHE A 973 -29.55 20.08 0.71
N THR A 974 -28.45 19.65 0.12
CA THR A 974 -27.95 20.09 -1.18
C THR A 974 -27.75 18.85 -2.02
N LYS A 975 -28.40 18.76 -3.18
CA LYS A 975 -28.05 17.72 -4.15
C LYS A 975 -26.75 18.07 -4.84
#